data_AF-M4Z9K4-F1
#
_entry.id   AF-M4Z9K4-F1
#
_cell.length_a   1.000
_cell.length_b   1.000
_cell.length_c   1.000
_cell.angle_alpha   90.00
_cell.angle_beta   90.00
_cell.angle_gamma   90.00
#
_symmetry.space_group_name_H-M   'P 1'
#
loop_
_entity.id
_entity.type
_entity.pdbx_description
1 polymer ?
#
loop_
_entity_poly.entity_id
_entity_poly.type
_entity_poly.pdbx_seq_one_letter_code
_entity_poly.pdbx_strand_id
1 'polypeptide(L)'
;MNVANLPRASDPTMVPTVATPQADAQPDVRSNAPDRPNKPRLPPPSTVPTQAGPQGLRFDFNDGCRVMLPDNGQAWRVRLSDLETANVLFDIELRSGHVNSSKRYFVPFRLEVWSGQELLVRHDYNAGERDVLIQFPVGTIGDAIGWLSYAVKFKELHQCRLTCAIGEPLIPLFRDAYPDVTFITHEMIQAERYYATYSVALFFNDDELVYQPCDFRQVGLHRTAAQILGVDPAERPPRVMLSEDSRPIAEPYVCIAVQATTQCKHWNNPDGWQNLVGFLKATGYRVICIDQKAERSHGDFRTQIPDEAEDQTGDRPLPERARWLRHAAFFVGLSSGLSWLAWAVGIPVVLISGFTDPTNEFATPYRIINHHACNSCWNDARHRFDHEDALWCPRWKGTPRQFECTRLITAEQVEGMVRRIPGFGQGLRPQPRMPLSAAPTTRQSAAGGRMPAGHPPQAPAGADDPIALGALLARPHGDVTRGGLAVGVTVAAGRLLDQAAAQIAEGDRTVTAGDPASALQNYKQSIDIVRYLTQADPGNAGFQRNLSVALNRIGAVLFVQRNLDGACAAYSASLAIVRRLTAAHPTNPSFQRDLAWCHALLADVLAAQGRHAEAFEQRRSNAAVVTQLANATPNDSSLQQSLAMSYQSLGDAFVPLGNIDGAVAVYRVGLGLIKRGLDANGQDPTWNQLYNSLLQKIRSALVAQRQVPPPPEQ
;
A
#
# COMPACT_ATOMS: atom_id res chain seq x y z
N MET A 1 -36.24 -2.66 15.43
CA MET A 1 -36.06 -3.48 16.64
C MET A 1 -34.76 -3.05 17.30
N ASN A 2 -34.79 -2.77 18.60
CA ASN A 2 -33.58 -2.56 19.38
C ASN A 2 -32.93 -3.93 19.65
N VAL A 3 -31.64 -4.12 19.38
CA VAL A 3 -30.90 -5.38 19.61
C VAL A 3 -31.01 -5.85 21.07
N ALA A 4 -31.27 -4.91 21.99
CA ALA A 4 -31.54 -5.15 23.41
C ALA A 4 -32.77 -6.04 23.70
N ASN A 5 -33.69 -6.21 22.75
CA ASN A 5 -34.93 -7.00 22.92
C ASN A 5 -34.84 -8.43 22.35
N LEU A 6 -33.66 -8.87 21.90
CA LEU A 6 -33.47 -10.26 21.45
C LEU A 6 -33.22 -11.19 22.65
N PRO A 7 -33.82 -12.41 22.66
CA PRO A 7 -33.72 -13.37 23.76
C PRO A 7 -32.27 -13.74 24.07
N ARG A 8 -31.99 -14.14 25.32
CA ARG A 8 -30.65 -14.53 25.78
C ARG A 8 -30.50 -16.04 25.81
N ALA A 9 -29.30 -16.57 25.66
CA ALA A 9 -29.00 -18.00 25.85
C ALA A 9 -29.32 -18.51 27.27
N SER A 10 -29.48 -17.62 28.24
CA SER A 10 -29.98 -17.93 29.58
C SER A 10 -31.49 -18.14 29.65
N ASP A 11 -32.22 -17.90 28.54
CA ASP A 11 -33.65 -18.21 28.49
C ASP A 11 -33.85 -19.72 28.47
N PRO A 12 -34.78 -20.27 29.28
CA PRO A 12 -34.83 -21.66 29.70
C PRO A 12 -35.15 -22.70 28.60
N THR A 13 -35.12 -22.33 27.32
CA THR A 13 -35.49 -23.19 26.19
C THR A 13 -34.30 -23.76 25.42
N MET A 14 -33.03 -23.49 25.80
CA MET A 14 -31.86 -23.83 24.96
C MET A 14 -30.67 -24.50 25.68
N VAL A 15 -30.79 -25.73 26.18
CA VAL A 15 -29.60 -26.60 26.48
C VAL A 15 -29.96 -28.09 26.35
N PRO A 16 -29.08 -28.92 25.72
CA PRO A 16 -28.52 -30.08 26.44
C PRO A 16 -26.99 -30.28 26.25
N THR A 17 -26.49 -31.29 26.96
CA THR A 17 -25.23 -31.40 27.73
C THR A 17 -23.97 -31.95 27.02
N VAL A 18 -22.81 -31.69 27.64
CA VAL A 18 -21.39 -31.90 27.28
C VAL A 18 -20.89 -33.36 27.35
N ALA A 19 -19.86 -33.70 26.55
CA ALA A 19 -18.76 -34.60 26.97
C ALA A 19 -17.46 -34.35 26.16
N THR A 20 -16.32 -34.22 26.83
CA THR A 20 -14.95 -34.05 26.27
C THR A 20 -14.09 -35.28 26.59
N PRO A 21 -13.04 -35.60 25.80
CA PRO A 21 -11.74 -35.89 26.43
C PRO A 21 -10.50 -35.38 25.67
N GLN A 22 -9.39 -35.38 26.43
CA GLN A 22 -8.12 -34.66 26.27
C GLN A 22 -7.09 -35.28 25.31
N ALA A 23 -6.16 -34.38 24.95
CA ALA A 23 -4.91 -34.46 24.21
C ALA A 23 -3.91 -35.55 24.60
N ASP A 24 -2.96 -35.79 23.68
CA ASP A 24 -1.53 -35.86 24.00
C ASP A 24 -0.68 -35.42 22.80
N ALA A 25 0.43 -34.72 23.09
CA ALA A 25 1.37 -34.15 22.14
C ALA A 25 2.80 -34.64 22.44
N GLN A 26 3.62 -34.83 21.40
CA GLN A 26 5.08 -34.84 21.52
C GLN A 26 5.77 -34.17 20.31
N PRO A 27 6.95 -33.54 20.50
CA PRO A 27 7.61 -32.68 19.50
C PRO A 27 8.91 -33.30 18.92
N ASP A 28 9.30 -32.88 17.71
CA ASP A 28 10.70 -32.91 17.25
C ASP A 28 10.92 -31.76 16.26
N VAL A 29 11.74 -30.74 16.57
CA VAL A 29 13.21 -30.60 16.46
C VAL A 29 13.67 -30.22 15.03
N ARG A 30 14.40 -29.10 15.01
CA ARG A 30 14.71 -28.18 13.92
C ARG A 30 15.78 -28.69 12.96
N SER A 31 15.83 -28.10 11.76
CA SER A 31 17.10 -27.92 11.03
C SER A 31 17.22 -26.48 10.51
N ASN A 32 18.40 -25.89 10.73
CA ASN A 32 18.79 -24.52 10.38
C ASN A 32 19.49 -24.49 9.01
N ALA A 33 19.16 -23.49 8.18
CA ALA A 33 20.10 -22.91 7.23
C ALA A 33 19.80 -21.39 7.08
N PRO A 34 20.81 -20.52 6.88
CA PRO A 34 20.74 -19.12 7.29
C PRO A 34 20.21 -18.14 6.23
N ASP A 35 19.42 -17.19 6.72
CA ASP A 35 18.87 -15.98 6.08
C ASP A 35 19.92 -14.97 5.58
N ARG A 36 19.54 -14.16 4.59
CA ARG A 36 20.14 -12.83 4.33
C ARG A 36 19.10 -11.71 4.57
N PRO A 37 19.40 -10.66 5.35
CA PRO A 37 18.40 -9.67 5.80
C PRO A 37 18.23 -8.46 4.86
N ASN A 38 16.99 -7.93 4.79
CA ASN A 38 16.55 -6.74 4.05
C ASN A 38 16.98 -5.41 4.73
N LYS A 39 17.52 -4.44 3.96
CA LYS A 39 18.01 -3.12 4.43
C LYS A 39 16.92 -2.03 4.54
N PRO A 40 17.11 -0.97 5.37
CA PRO A 40 16.22 0.21 5.42
C PRO A 40 16.22 1.05 4.12
N ARG A 41 15.07 1.66 3.78
CA ARG A 41 14.82 2.36 2.49
C ARG A 41 15.69 3.61 2.24
N LEU A 42 16.15 4.30 3.28
CA LEU A 42 17.10 5.42 3.23
C LEU A 42 18.02 5.36 4.47
N PRO A 43 19.34 5.51 4.33
CA PRO A 43 20.26 5.50 5.46
C PRO A 43 20.01 6.65 6.46
N PRO A 44 20.08 6.36 7.78
CA PRO A 44 19.93 7.38 8.81
C PRO A 44 21.19 8.26 8.91
N PRO A 45 21.07 9.49 9.47
CA PRO A 45 22.22 10.33 9.75
C PRO A 45 23.08 9.76 10.89
N SER A 46 24.27 10.34 11.09
CA SER A 46 25.13 10.02 12.24
C SER A 46 24.36 10.20 13.55
N THR A 47 24.60 9.31 14.53
CA THR A 47 23.98 9.40 15.87
C THR A 47 24.45 10.61 16.65
N VAL A 48 25.69 11.05 16.40
CA VAL A 48 26.28 12.25 17.00
C VAL A 48 26.29 13.36 15.95
N PRO A 49 25.78 14.57 16.25
CA PRO A 49 25.85 15.68 15.32
C PRO A 49 27.29 16.01 14.91
N THR A 50 27.48 16.38 13.65
CA THR A 50 28.81 16.39 13.01
C THR A 50 29.65 17.64 13.32
N GLN A 51 29.02 18.76 13.67
CA GLN A 51 29.73 20.00 13.99
C GLN A 51 30.02 20.08 15.49
N ALA A 52 31.26 20.38 15.85
CA ALA A 52 31.66 20.64 17.22
C ALA A 52 31.36 22.09 17.60
N GLY A 53 30.86 22.31 18.81
CA GLY A 53 30.68 23.62 19.41
C GLY A 53 31.37 23.75 20.77
N PRO A 54 31.27 24.93 21.40
CA PRO A 54 31.88 25.20 22.70
C PRO A 54 31.27 24.32 23.80
N GLN A 55 32.04 24.11 24.88
CA GLN A 55 31.61 23.34 26.05
C GLN A 55 31.08 21.93 25.74
N GLY A 56 31.58 21.30 24.67
CA GLY A 56 31.22 19.94 24.29
C GLY A 56 29.87 19.78 23.60
N LEU A 57 29.14 20.87 23.33
CA LEU A 57 27.93 20.81 22.52
C LEU A 57 28.26 20.41 21.09
N ARG A 58 27.30 19.78 20.41
CA ARG A 58 27.40 19.45 18.99
C ARG A 58 26.13 19.80 18.25
N PHE A 59 26.23 20.13 16.97
CA PHE A 59 25.08 20.41 16.12
C PHE A 59 25.31 19.97 14.67
N ASP A 60 24.25 19.84 13.88
CA ASP A 60 24.31 19.70 12.42
C ASP A 60 22.94 19.96 11.77
N PHE A 61 22.88 19.75 10.46
CA PHE A 61 21.65 19.86 9.67
C PHE A 61 21.32 18.55 8.94
N ASN A 62 21.68 17.42 9.56
CA ASN A 62 21.43 16.10 9.01
C ASN A 62 20.06 15.61 9.50
N ASP A 63 19.09 15.49 8.59
CA ASP A 63 17.68 15.19 8.95
C ASP A 63 17.06 16.31 9.82
N GLY A 64 17.15 17.55 9.32
CA GLY A 64 16.76 18.76 10.03
C GLY A 64 17.87 19.34 10.93
N CYS A 65 17.59 20.41 11.67
CA CYS A 65 18.56 21.01 12.60
C CYS A 65 18.61 20.19 13.89
N ARG A 66 19.79 19.64 14.23
CA ARG A 66 19.99 18.82 15.43
C ARG A 66 21.03 19.45 16.33
N VAL A 67 20.81 19.38 17.64
CA VAL A 67 21.70 19.89 18.68
C VAL A 67 21.79 18.84 19.78
N MET A 68 23.00 18.53 20.23
CA MET A 68 23.29 17.66 21.36
C MET A 68 24.03 18.48 22.41
N LEU A 69 23.50 18.45 23.64
CA LEU A 69 23.94 19.27 24.75
C LEU A 69 24.41 18.39 25.91
N PRO A 70 25.66 18.53 26.39
CA PRO A 70 26.13 17.83 27.57
C PRO A 70 25.55 18.43 28.85
N ASP A 71 25.60 17.69 29.97
CA ASP A 71 25.35 18.28 31.29
C ASP A 71 26.62 18.99 31.75
N ASN A 72 26.59 20.32 31.77
CA ASN A 72 27.68 21.19 32.23
C ASN A 72 27.36 21.85 33.59
N GLY A 73 26.29 21.41 34.27
CA GLY A 73 25.82 22.01 35.52
C GLY A 73 25.00 23.29 35.37
N GLN A 74 24.78 23.80 34.14
CA GLN A 74 23.92 24.95 33.84
C GLN A 74 22.76 24.55 32.91
N ALA A 75 21.68 25.32 32.94
CA ALA A 75 20.60 25.15 31.97
C ALA A 75 21.03 25.70 30.60
N TRP A 76 20.71 24.95 29.56
CA TRP A 76 20.82 25.38 28.17
C TRP A 76 19.50 25.97 27.72
N ARG A 77 19.58 27.00 26.88
CA ARG A 77 18.45 27.45 26.05
C ARG A 77 18.81 27.23 24.59
N VAL A 78 17.93 26.62 23.82
CA VAL A 78 18.10 26.42 22.37
C VAL A 78 16.95 27.07 21.63
N ARG A 79 17.28 27.94 20.67
CA ARG A 79 16.32 28.54 19.75
C ARG A 79 16.65 28.15 18.32
N LEU A 80 15.63 27.68 17.61
CA LEU A 80 15.66 27.46 16.17
C LEU A 80 14.73 28.49 15.51
N SER A 81 15.25 29.26 14.57
CA SER A 81 14.47 30.22 13.81
C SER A 81 14.63 29.99 12.31
N ASP A 82 13.67 30.44 11.52
CA ASP A 82 13.76 30.47 10.06
C ASP A 82 14.38 31.81 9.62
N LEU A 83 15.47 31.77 8.85
CA LEU A 83 16.15 32.97 8.36
C LEU A 83 15.33 33.76 7.33
N GLU A 84 14.47 33.10 6.56
CA GLU A 84 13.68 33.77 5.52
C GLU A 84 12.47 34.48 6.12
N THR A 85 11.79 33.83 7.07
CA THR A 85 10.55 34.36 7.65
C THR A 85 10.75 35.07 8.99
N ALA A 86 11.96 34.98 9.57
CA ALA A 86 12.30 35.46 10.91
C ALA A 86 11.46 34.85 12.05
N ASN A 87 10.68 33.80 11.78
CA ASN A 87 9.86 33.14 12.78
C ASN A 87 10.72 32.27 13.71
N VAL A 88 10.44 32.33 15.00
CA VAL A 88 10.97 31.37 15.97
C VAL A 88 10.15 30.09 15.85
N LEU A 89 10.81 29.02 15.37
CA LEU A 89 10.18 27.72 15.15
C LEU A 89 10.17 26.88 16.43
N PHE A 90 11.17 27.07 17.29
CA PHE A 90 11.33 26.33 18.53
C PHE A 90 12.20 27.13 19.50
N ASP A 91 11.84 27.19 20.79
CA ASP A 91 12.61 27.84 21.86
C ASP A 91 12.39 27.05 23.16
N ILE A 92 13.44 26.39 23.67
CA ILE A 92 13.34 25.48 24.81
C ILE A 92 14.50 25.66 25.78
N GLU A 93 14.24 25.40 27.07
CA GLU A 93 15.27 25.25 28.09
C GLU A 93 15.38 23.78 28.56
N LEU A 94 16.60 23.29 28.71
CA LEU A 94 16.90 21.92 29.15
C LEU A 94 18.27 21.85 29.83
N ARG A 95 18.45 20.86 30.71
CA ARG A 95 19.73 20.63 31.40
C ARG A 95 20.77 19.92 30.54
N SER A 96 20.35 18.97 29.72
CA SER A 96 21.16 18.22 28.77
C SER A 96 20.26 17.40 27.85
N GLY A 97 20.78 16.88 26.74
CA GLY A 97 20.05 16.01 25.84
C GLY A 97 20.09 16.46 24.37
N HIS A 98 19.07 16.09 23.61
CA HIS A 98 18.97 16.36 22.18
C HIS A 98 17.80 17.27 21.86
N VAL A 99 18.04 18.24 20.98
CA VAL A 99 17.01 19.09 20.38
C VAL A 99 17.07 18.90 18.87
N ASN A 100 15.95 18.52 18.26
CA ASN A 100 15.83 18.36 16.82
C ASN A 100 14.67 19.22 16.32
N SER A 101 14.82 19.86 15.16
CA SER A 101 13.70 20.52 14.47
C SER A 101 12.58 19.53 14.18
N SER A 102 11.33 20.01 14.15
CA SER A 102 10.19 19.19 13.72
C SER A 102 10.23 18.89 12.23
N LYS A 103 10.73 19.83 11.41
CA LYS A 103 10.83 19.70 9.94
C LYS A 103 12.18 19.12 9.52
N ARG A 104 12.15 18.26 8.50
CA ARG A 104 13.28 17.50 7.93
C ARG A 104 13.64 17.91 6.50
N TYR A 105 12.73 18.58 5.80
CA TYR A 105 13.04 19.26 4.54
C TYR A 105 13.94 20.49 4.77
N PHE A 106 14.42 21.08 3.68
CA PHE A 106 15.24 22.28 3.73
C PHE A 106 14.50 23.44 4.40
N VAL A 107 15.09 23.94 5.48
CA VAL A 107 14.74 25.21 6.11
C VAL A 107 16.08 25.91 6.38
N PRO A 108 16.21 27.20 6.02
CA PRO A 108 17.42 27.97 6.32
C PRO A 108 17.43 28.34 7.80
N PHE A 109 17.74 27.36 8.66
CA PHE A 109 17.71 27.53 10.11
C PHE A 109 18.78 28.52 10.61
N ARG A 110 18.39 29.36 11.57
CA ARG A 110 19.29 29.97 12.55
C ARG A 110 19.21 29.18 13.85
N LEU A 111 20.36 28.67 14.29
CA LEU A 111 20.56 28.02 15.57
C LEU A 111 21.17 29.02 16.55
N GLU A 112 20.50 29.24 17.68
CA GLU A 112 21.05 29.97 18.82
C GLU A 112 21.05 29.08 20.07
N VAL A 113 22.17 29.01 20.77
CA VAL A 113 22.34 28.22 22.00
C VAL A 113 22.96 29.08 23.08
N TRP A 114 22.29 29.17 24.22
CA TRP A 114 22.79 29.83 25.42
C TRP A 114 23.08 28.82 26.53
N SER A 115 24.04 29.12 27.40
CA SER A 115 24.21 28.47 28.71
C SER A 115 24.12 29.54 29.79
N GLY A 116 23.12 29.43 30.67
CA GLY A 116 22.73 30.56 31.52
C GLY A 116 22.31 31.78 30.68
N GLN A 117 22.97 32.92 30.86
CA GLN A 117 22.72 34.15 30.08
C GLN A 117 23.69 34.35 28.91
N GLU A 118 24.73 33.52 28.79
CA GLU A 118 25.75 33.66 27.76
C GLU A 118 25.31 32.99 26.46
N LEU A 119 25.31 33.73 25.35
CA LEU A 119 25.09 33.19 24.00
C LEU A 119 26.39 32.51 23.53
N LEU A 120 26.38 31.18 23.45
CA LEU A 120 27.56 30.39 23.09
C LEU A 120 27.61 30.06 21.60
N VAL A 121 26.47 29.83 20.97
CA VAL A 121 26.37 29.55 19.53
C VAL A 121 25.33 30.43 18.91
N ARG A 122 25.71 31.08 17.81
CA ARG A 122 24.79 31.62 16.83
C ARG A 122 25.28 31.19 15.46
N HIS A 123 24.54 30.27 14.84
CA HIS A 123 24.92 29.67 13.57
C HIS A 123 23.77 29.78 12.58
N ASP A 124 24.00 30.53 11.50
CA ASP A 124 23.09 30.61 10.36
C ASP A 124 23.42 29.47 9.39
N TYR A 125 22.40 28.79 8.88
CA TYR A 125 22.60 27.73 7.91
C TYR A 125 23.41 28.27 6.72
N ASN A 126 24.57 27.66 6.48
CA ASN A 126 25.42 27.97 5.35
C ASN A 126 26.14 26.70 4.87
N ALA A 127 25.69 26.16 3.74
CA ALA A 127 26.26 24.97 3.13
C ALA A 127 27.39 25.26 2.12
N GLY A 128 27.76 26.54 1.92
CA GLY A 128 28.83 26.94 1.02
C GLY A 128 30.14 26.25 1.38
N GLU A 129 30.74 25.55 0.43
CA GLU A 129 31.95 24.75 0.63
C GLU A 129 31.85 23.76 1.80
N ARG A 130 30.65 23.24 2.09
CA ARG A 130 30.43 22.14 3.06
C ARG A 130 29.92 20.90 2.36
N ASP A 131 30.21 19.75 2.95
CA ASP A 131 29.75 18.46 2.44
C ASP A 131 28.24 18.29 2.74
N VAL A 132 27.44 18.14 1.69
CA VAL A 132 25.99 17.93 1.78
C VAL A 132 25.63 16.62 1.09
N LEU A 133 24.81 15.82 1.76
CA LEU A 133 24.24 14.60 1.22
C LEU A 133 22.80 14.83 0.77
N ILE A 134 22.50 14.49 -0.48
CA ILE A 134 21.11 14.30 -0.93
C ILE A 134 20.95 12.83 -1.30
N GLN A 135 19.98 12.16 -0.68
CA GLN A 135 19.77 10.72 -0.88
C GLN A 135 18.40 10.42 -1.46
N PHE A 136 18.38 9.50 -2.43
CA PHE A 136 17.16 9.04 -3.10
C PHE A 136 16.90 7.56 -2.78
N PRO A 137 15.64 7.14 -2.60
CA PRO A 137 15.31 5.73 -2.42
C PRO A 137 15.79 4.88 -3.60
N VAL A 138 16.18 3.64 -3.31
CA VAL A 138 16.61 2.66 -4.31
C VAL A 138 15.41 1.81 -4.73
N GLY A 139 15.22 1.62 -6.03
CA GLY A 139 14.24 0.67 -6.60
C GLY A 139 13.66 1.12 -7.94
N THR A 140 13.10 2.32 -8.01
CA THR A 140 12.47 2.89 -9.21
C THR A 140 13.39 3.91 -9.88
N ILE A 141 13.81 3.64 -11.12
CA ILE A 141 14.75 4.52 -11.83
C ILE A 141 14.16 5.90 -12.15
N GLY A 142 12.85 5.98 -12.41
CA GLY A 142 12.20 7.21 -12.86
C GLY A 142 12.23 8.32 -11.83
N ASP A 143 12.07 7.97 -10.55
CA ASP A 143 12.00 8.95 -9.46
C ASP A 143 13.35 9.65 -9.31
N ALA A 144 14.44 8.89 -9.24
CA ALA A 144 15.79 9.45 -9.15
C ALA A 144 16.17 10.29 -10.39
N ILE A 145 15.79 9.86 -11.60
CA ILE A 145 15.99 10.66 -12.82
C ILE A 145 15.23 11.99 -12.73
N GLY A 146 13.96 11.95 -12.29
CA GLY A 146 13.13 13.14 -12.14
C GLY A 146 13.61 14.10 -11.05
N TRP A 147 14.22 13.58 -9.98
CA TRP A 147 14.66 14.39 -8.83
C TRP A 147 16.07 14.96 -8.97
N LEU A 148 16.95 14.32 -9.74
CA LEU A 148 18.38 14.66 -9.80
C LEU A 148 18.64 16.14 -10.12
N SER A 149 17.92 16.72 -11.07
CA SER A 149 18.11 18.12 -11.46
C SER A 149 17.85 19.10 -10.31
N TYR A 150 16.98 18.77 -9.37
CA TYR A 150 16.70 19.60 -8.19
C TYR A 150 17.82 19.51 -7.16
N ALA A 151 18.45 18.34 -7.00
CA ALA A 151 19.66 18.22 -6.19
C ALA A 151 20.81 19.06 -6.78
N VAL A 152 20.95 19.09 -8.10
CA VAL A 152 21.93 19.95 -8.79
C VAL A 152 21.59 21.44 -8.59
N LYS A 153 20.31 21.82 -8.69
CA LYS A 153 19.88 23.20 -8.36
C LYS A 153 20.20 23.58 -6.92
N PHE A 154 20.07 22.64 -5.97
CA PHE A 154 20.45 22.87 -4.58
C PHE A 154 21.95 23.17 -4.45
N LYS A 155 22.79 22.40 -5.15
CA LYS A 155 24.23 22.69 -5.24
C LYS A 155 24.51 24.04 -5.86
N GLU A 156 23.86 24.37 -6.98
CA GLU A 156 24.02 25.67 -7.67
C GLU A 156 23.61 26.83 -6.77
N LEU A 157 22.54 26.69 -5.99
CA LEU A 157 22.05 27.73 -5.08
C LEU A 157 22.95 27.91 -3.86
N HIS A 158 23.36 26.81 -3.22
CA HIS A 158 24.07 26.84 -1.93
C HIS A 158 25.60 26.69 -2.04
N GLN A 159 26.13 26.47 -3.24
CA GLN A 159 27.57 26.32 -3.51
C GLN A 159 28.22 25.24 -2.61
N CYS A 160 27.53 24.12 -2.39
CA CYS A 160 27.99 23.04 -1.53
C CYS A 160 28.82 21.98 -2.29
N ARG A 161 29.58 21.18 -1.52
CA ARG A 161 30.17 19.92 -2.01
C ARG A 161 29.10 18.84 -1.93
N LEU A 162 28.37 18.66 -3.03
CA LEU A 162 27.24 17.75 -3.09
C LEU A 162 27.67 16.30 -3.33
N THR A 163 27.16 15.42 -2.48
CA THR A 163 27.09 13.98 -2.72
C THR A 163 25.63 13.57 -2.95
N CYS A 164 25.38 12.86 -4.05
CA CYS A 164 24.09 12.23 -4.34
C CYS A 164 24.19 10.72 -4.11
N ALA A 165 23.41 10.19 -3.17
CA ALA A 165 23.29 8.75 -2.99
C ALA A 165 22.09 8.20 -3.79
N ILE A 166 22.37 7.34 -4.76
CA ILE A 166 21.40 6.84 -5.73
C ILE A 166 21.58 5.33 -5.99
N GLY A 167 20.63 4.72 -6.69
CA GLY A 167 20.77 3.32 -7.11
C GLY A 167 21.96 3.13 -8.06
N GLU A 168 22.75 2.08 -7.82
CA GLU A 168 23.98 1.78 -8.58
C GLU A 168 23.80 1.83 -10.12
N PRO A 169 22.73 1.27 -10.72
CA PRO A 169 22.57 1.28 -12.18
C PRO A 169 22.47 2.69 -12.80
N LEU A 170 22.12 3.71 -12.01
CA LEU A 170 21.98 5.09 -12.48
C LEU A 170 23.32 5.84 -12.48
N ILE A 171 24.28 5.44 -11.65
CA ILE A 171 25.54 6.18 -11.48
C ILE A 171 26.28 6.38 -12.81
N PRO A 172 26.42 5.36 -13.69
CA PRO A 172 27.11 5.53 -14.97
C PRO A 172 26.44 6.50 -15.94
N LEU A 173 25.15 6.83 -15.77
CA LEU A 173 24.46 7.80 -16.62
C LEU A 173 24.88 9.25 -16.31
N PHE A 174 25.22 9.52 -15.05
CA PHE A 174 25.30 10.88 -14.52
C PHE A 174 26.69 11.29 -14.07
N ARG A 175 27.52 10.35 -13.59
CA ARG A 175 28.83 10.65 -13.02
C ARG A 175 29.66 11.56 -13.91
N ASP A 176 29.80 11.20 -15.18
CA ASP A 176 30.65 11.95 -16.08
C ASP A 176 29.97 13.24 -16.58
N ALA A 177 28.64 13.29 -16.55
CA ALA A 177 27.87 14.48 -16.90
C ALA A 177 27.91 15.56 -15.81
N TYR A 178 28.25 15.21 -14.57
CA TYR A 178 28.29 16.09 -13.40
C TYR A 178 29.59 15.86 -12.60
N PRO A 179 30.75 16.31 -13.10
CA PRO A 179 32.06 16.04 -12.49
C PRO A 179 32.24 16.68 -11.10
N ASP A 180 31.41 17.67 -10.77
CA ASP A 180 31.38 18.42 -9.53
C ASP A 180 30.36 17.88 -8.50
N VAL A 181 29.72 16.75 -8.80
CA VAL A 181 28.80 16.01 -7.93
C VAL A 181 29.34 14.61 -7.70
N THR A 182 29.43 14.20 -6.44
CA THR A 182 29.85 12.84 -6.10
C THR A 182 28.65 11.90 -6.10
N PHE A 183 28.67 10.85 -6.92
CA PHE A 183 27.61 9.83 -6.93
C PHE A 183 28.06 8.54 -6.26
N ILE A 184 27.29 8.10 -5.28
CA ILE A 184 27.57 6.89 -4.49
C ILE A 184 26.32 6.04 -4.29
N THR A 185 26.49 4.79 -3.86
CA THR A 185 25.39 3.98 -3.34
C THR A 185 25.16 4.26 -1.86
N HIS A 186 24.03 3.80 -1.32
CA HIS A 186 23.71 3.93 0.11
C HIS A 186 24.76 3.29 1.04
N GLU A 187 25.40 2.21 0.61
CA GLU A 187 26.42 1.49 1.38
C GLU A 187 27.70 2.28 1.59
N MET A 188 27.96 3.25 0.72
CA MET A 188 29.17 4.06 0.72
C MET A 188 29.01 5.35 1.56
N ILE A 189 27.82 5.59 2.12
CA ILE A 189 27.56 6.79 2.92
C ILE A 189 28.37 6.73 4.22
N GLN A 190 29.19 7.75 4.43
CA GLN A 190 29.88 8.05 5.68
C GLN A 190 29.13 9.19 6.38
N ALA A 191 28.16 8.85 7.23
CA ALA A 191 27.17 9.79 7.74
C ALA A 191 27.80 10.93 8.58
N GLU A 192 28.94 10.68 9.20
CA GLU A 192 29.73 11.60 10.01
C GLU A 192 30.41 12.72 9.19
N ARG A 193 30.52 12.57 7.87
CA ARG A 193 31.16 13.57 6.99
C ARG A 193 30.30 14.80 6.75
N TYR A 194 28.97 14.63 6.78
CA TYR A 194 28.07 15.62 6.19
C TYR A 194 27.68 16.71 7.19
N TYR A 195 27.69 17.95 6.70
CA TYR A 195 27.14 19.10 7.40
C TYR A 195 25.61 19.10 7.38
N ALA A 196 25.02 18.72 6.25
CA ALA A 196 23.59 18.60 6.06
C ALA A 196 23.23 17.37 5.23
N THR A 197 22.05 16.79 5.49
CA THR A 197 21.52 15.65 4.76
C THR A 197 20.03 15.85 4.48
N TYR A 198 19.63 15.68 3.22
CA TYR A 198 18.23 15.75 2.79
C TYR A 198 17.79 14.45 2.12
N SER A 199 16.65 13.94 2.60
CA SER A 199 16.02 12.72 2.11
C SER A 199 14.89 13.08 1.15
N VAL A 200 15.09 12.86 -0.15
CA VAL A 200 14.07 13.13 -1.17
C VAL A 200 13.36 11.83 -1.53
N ALA A 201 12.08 11.76 -1.21
CA ALA A 201 11.24 10.58 -1.42
C ALA A 201 9.75 10.97 -1.52
N LEU A 202 8.90 9.99 -1.81
CA LEU A 202 7.45 10.11 -1.75
C LEU A 202 6.95 9.73 -0.35
N PHE A 203 6.46 10.71 0.41
CA PHE A 203 5.93 10.49 1.76
C PHE A 203 4.40 10.49 1.74
N PHE A 204 3.77 9.31 1.87
CA PHE A 204 2.31 9.16 1.76
C PHE A 204 1.52 9.53 3.02
N ASN A 205 2.11 9.30 4.21
CA ASN A 205 1.47 9.49 5.51
C ASN A 205 2.16 10.60 6.31
N ASP A 206 2.59 11.66 5.60
CA ASP A 206 3.25 12.80 6.22
C ASP A 206 2.22 13.88 6.59
N ASP A 207 1.23 13.51 7.40
CA ASP A 207 0.08 14.36 7.72
C ASP A 207 0.49 15.65 8.47
N GLU A 208 1.58 15.57 9.23
CA GLU A 208 2.19 16.71 9.93
C GLU A 208 3.17 17.51 9.06
N LEU A 209 3.37 17.11 7.80
CA LEU A 209 4.29 17.75 6.86
C LEU A 209 5.69 17.87 7.47
N VAL A 210 6.24 16.75 7.94
CA VAL A 210 7.54 16.64 8.59
C VAL A 210 8.66 16.58 7.56
N TYR A 211 8.49 15.76 6.51
CA TYR A 211 9.52 15.46 5.52
C TYR A 211 9.35 16.19 4.20
N GLN A 212 8.13 16.63 3.88
CA GLN A 212 7.82 17.45 2.71
C GLN A 212 6.96 18.66 3.11
N PRO A 213 7.15 19.85 2.51
CA PRO A 213 6.36 21.04 2.84
C PRO A 213 4.88 20.92 2.49
N CYS A 214 4.55 20.10 1.50
CA CYS A 214 3.19 19.80 1.07
C CYS A 214 3.14 18.37 0.50
N ASP A 215 1.94 17.81 0.39
CA ASP A 215 1.73 16.51 -0.24
C ASP A 215 2.21 16.52 -1.69
N PHE A 216 3.08 15.57 -2.07
CA PHE A 216 3.63 15.46 -3.41
C PHE A 216 2.55 15.37 -4.50
N ARG A 217 1.36 14.83 -4.18
CA ARG A 217 0.24 14.69 -5.12
C ARG A 217 -0.29 16.03 -5.62
N GLN A 218 -0.06 17.12 -4.88
CA GLN A 218 -0.48 18.48 -5.24
C GLN A 218 0.46 19.15 -6.24
N VAL A 219 1.74 18.76 -6.27
CA VAL A 219 2.78 19.41 -7.08
C VAL A 219 3.35 18.52 -8.19
N GLY A 220 3.09 17.22 -8.12
CA GLY A 220 3.59 16.20 -9.02
C GLY A 220 4.81 15.45 -8.48
N LEU A 221 5.08 14.27 -9.05
CA LEU A 221 6.05 13.31 -8.56
C LEU A 221 7.46 13.89 -8.46
N HIS A 222 7.93 14.63 -9.47
CA HIS A 222 9.29 15.16 -9.48
C HIS A 222 9.42 16.50 -8.75
N ARG A 223 8.42 17.38 -8.86
CA ARG A 223 8.48 18.73 -8.26
C ARG A 223 8.45 18.72 -6.74
N THR A 224 8.00 17.63 -6.10
CA THR A 224 8.15 17.48 -4.64
C THR A 224 9.61 17.58 -4.19
N ALA A 225 10.57 17.14 -5.01
CA ALA A 225 11.99 17.31 -4.69
C ALA A 225 12.40 18.78 -4.62
N ALA A 226 11.83 19.64 -5.47
CA ALA A 226 12.05 21.08 -5.40
C ALA A 226 11.51 21.67 -4.09
N GLN A 227 10.33 21.22 -3.66
CA GLN A 227 9.73 21.65 -2.39
C GLN A 227 10.58 21.20 -1.21
N ILE A 228 10.99 19.92 -1.17
CA ILE A 228 11.84 19.36 -0.11
C ILE A 228 13.18 20.08 -0.01
N LEU A 229 13.76 20.48 -1.15
CA LEU A 229 15.08 21.13 -1.21
C LEU A 229 15.01 22.66 -1.18
N GLY A 230 13.83 23.27 -1.23
CA GLY A 230 13.67 24.73 -1.26
C GLY A 230 14.27 25.39 -2.50
N VAL A 231 14.17 24.76 -3.67
CA VAL A 231 14.72 25.27 -4.94
C VAL A 231 13.63 25.56 -5.96
N ASP A 232 13.99 26.27 -7.04
CA ASP A 232 13.07 26.56 -8.15
C ASP A 232 12.41 25.27 -8.70
N PRO A 233 11.06 25.18 -8.71
CA PRO A 233 10.32 24.00 -9.13
C PRO A 233 10.28 23.77 -10.64
N ALA A 234 10.74 24.72 -11.46
CA ALA A 234 10.80 24.54 -12.91
C ALA A 234 11.58 23.26 -13.26
N GLU A 235 11.00 22.39 -14.06
CA GLU A 235 11.65 21.13 -14.41
C GLU A 235 12.81 21.34 -15.39
N ARG A 236 13.85 20.53 -15.24
CA ARG A 236 15.02 20.49 -16.13
C ARG A 236 15.41 19.03 -16.33
N PRO A 237 15.51 18.51 -17.56
CA PRO A 237 16.02 17.17 -17.78
C PRO A 237 17.44 17.05 -17.23
N PRO A 238 17.79 15.95 -16.53
CA PRO A 238 19.17 15.74 -16.11
C PRO A 238 20.05 15.49 -17.33
N ARG A 239 21.30 15.96 -17.27
CA ARG A 239 22.31 15.69 -18.30
C ARG A 239 22.71 14.23 -18.24
N VAL A 240 22.74 13.58 -19.40
CA VAL A 240 23.21 12.20 -19.55
C VAL A 240 24.39 12.20 -20.50
N MET A 241 25.50 11.58 -20.10
CA MET A 241 26.66 11.37 -20.97
C MET A 241 26.88 9.87 -21.17
N LEU A 242 27.14 9.46 -22.41
CA LEU A 242 27.33 8.07 -22.78
C LEU A 242 28.76 7.88 -23.25
N SER A 243 29.43 6.86 -22.74
CA SER A 243 30.77 6.47 -23.20
C SER A 243 30.76 5.88 -24.61
N GLU A 244 29.66 5.21 -24.98
CA GLU A 244 29.39 4.73 -26.34
C GLU A 244 28.11 5.37 -26.87
N ASP A 245 28.24 6.26 -27.85
CA ASP A 245 27.15 7.07 -28.40
C ASP A 245 26.96 6.88 -29.92
N SER A 246 27.29 5.69 -30.42
CA SER A 246 27.10 5.34 -31.82
C SER A 246 25.70 4.80 -32.04
N ARG A 247 25.11 5.08 -33.21
CA ARG A 247 23.76 4.63 -33.55
C ARG A 247 23.66 3.09 -33.53
N PRO A 248 22.73 2.47 -32.77
CA PRO A 248 22.60 1.01 -32.72
C PRO A 248 22.23 0.36 -34.05
N ILE A 249 21.35 1.02 -34.83
CA ILE A 249 20.89 0.56 -36.15
C ILE A 249 20.78 1.73 -37.11
N ALA A 250 21.14 1.53 -38.38
CA ALA A 250 21.19 2.61 -39.36
C ALA A 250 19.81 3.19 -39.69
N GLU A 251 18.79 2.33 -39.81
CA GLU A 251 17.46 2.75 -40.22
C GLU A 251 16.75 3.60 -39.17
N PRO A 252 15.78 4.45 -39.56
CA PRO A 252 14.93 5.17 -38.62
C PRO A 252 14.06 4.22 -37.79
N TYR A 253 14.05 4.43 -36.48
CA TYR A 253 13.31 3.59 -35.54
C TYR A 253 12.66 4.39 -34.42
N VAL A 254 11.64 3.77 -33.81
CA VAL A 254 10.93 4.27 -32.64
C VAL A 254 11.15 3.29 -31.51
N CYS A 255 11.43 3.79 -30.31
CA CYS A 255 11.47 2.95 -29.11
C CYS A 255 10.11 2.94 -28.42
N ILE A 256 9.70 1.78 -27.93
CA ILE A 256 8.51 1.61 -27.09
C ILE A 256 8.84 0.97 -25.75
N ALA A 257 8.07 1.32 -24.73
CA ALA A 257 8.06 0.63 -23.43
C ALA A 257 6.61 0.34 -23.02
N VAL A 258 6.26 -0.94 -23.00
CA VAL A 258 4.91 -1.44 -22.74
C VAL A 258 4.73 -1.96 -21.32
N GLN A 259 5.82 -2.12 -20.56
CA GLN A 259 5.80 -2.69 -19.22
C GLN A 259 5.80 -1.63 -18.11
N ALA A 260 5.12 -1.93 -17.00
CA ALA A 260 5.17 -1.14 -15.79
C ALA A 260 5.11 -2.01 -14.51
N THR A 261 5.34 -1.40 -13.35
CA THR A 261 5.38 -2.10 -12.06
C THR A 261 4.02 -2.53 -11.54
N THR A 262 2.93 -1.89 -11.97
CA THR A 262 1.56 -2.19 -11.57
C THR A 262 0.62 -2.07 -12.76
N GLN A 263 -0.51 -2.79 -12.74
CA GLN A 263 -1.40 -2.88 -13.89
C GLN A 263 -2.07 -1.54 -14.26
N CYS A 264 -2.32 -0.68 -13.28
CA CYS A 264 -2.90 0.66 -13.53
C CYS A 264 -2.01 1.58 -14.37
N LYS A 265 -0.69 1.34 -14.40
CA LYS A 265 0.26 2.09 -15.23
C LYS A 265 0.31 1.60 -16.68
N HIS A 266 -0.21 0.40 -16.97
CA HIS A 266 -0.24 -0.14 -18.33
C HIS A 266 -1.29 0.56 -19.18
N TRP A 267 -1.06 0.57 -20.49
CA TRP A 267 -2.10 0.90 -21.45
C TRP A 267 -3.00 -0.33 -21.64
N ASN A 268 -4.14 -0.34 -20.94
CA ASN A 268 -5.02 -1.51 -20.85
C ASN A 268 -5.99 -1.65 -22.05
N ASN A 269 -5.80 -0.89 -23.13
CA ASN A 269 -6.60 -1.08 -24.34
C ASN A 269 -6.17 -2.40 -25.03
N PRO A 270 -7.09 -3.36 -25.26
CA PRO A 270 -6.74 -4.71 -25.70
C PRO A 270 -5.91 -4.77 -26.99
N ASP A 271 -6.21 -3.90 -27.96
CA ASP A 271 -5.57 -3.88 -29.28
C ASP A 271 -4.67 -2.65 -29.47
N GLY A 272 -4.49 -1.84 -28.42
CA GLY A 272 -3.87 -0.52 -28.50
C GLY A 272 -2.43 -0.58 -29.03
N TRP A 273 -1.58 -1.37 -28.37
CA TRP A 273 -0.18 -1.48 -28.76
C TRP A 273 0.00 -2.13 -30.14
N GLN A 274 -0.73 -3.19 -30.44
CA GLN A 274 -0.68 -3.93 -31.69
C GLN A 274 -1.03 -3.01 -32.87
N ASN A 275 -2.11 -2.24 -32.73
CA ASN A 275 -2.51 -1.25 -33.74
C ASN A 275 -1.47 -0.15 -33.91
N LEU A 276 -0.94 0.39 -32.81
CA LEU A 276 0.11 1.42 -32.86
C LEU A 276 1.37 0.91 -33.58
N VAL A 277 1.85 -0.29 -33.24
CA VAL A 277 3.03 -0.90 -33.86
C VAL A 277 2.80 -1.10 -35.36
N GLY A 278 1.64 -1.63 -35.76
CA GLY A 278 1.27 -1.78 -37.17
C GLY A 278 1.25 -0.43 -37.90
N PHE A 279 0.70 0.62 -37.28
CA PHE A 279 0.70 1.98 -37.84
C PHE A 279 2.12 2.55 -38.03
N LEU A 280 2.99 2.39 -37.03
CA LEU A 280 4.37 2.88 -37.10
C LEU A 280 5.18 2.17 -38.19
N LYS A 281 5.03 0.83 -38.30
CA LYS A 281 5.68 0.04 -39.36
C LYS A 281 5.13 0.35 -40.74
N ALA A 282 3.82 0.54 -40.88
CA ALA A 282 3.21 0.99 -42.14
C ALA A 282 3.71 2.39 -42.57
N THR A 283 4.11 3.23 -41.62
CA THR A 283 4.75 4.53 -41.90
C THR A 283 6.21 4.38 -42.34
N GLY A 284 6.83 3.22 -42.10
CA GLY A 284 8.21 2.90 -42.48
C GLY A 284 9.22 2.96 -41.32
N TYR A 285 8.76 3.07 -40.07
CA TYR A 285 9.64 2.97 -38.90
C TYR A 285 9.91 1.50 -38.53
N ARG A 286 11.13 1.21 -38.09
CA ARG A 286 11.37 0.05 -37.22
C ARG A 286 10.85 0.35 -35.82
N VAL A 287 10.30 -0.65 -35.12
CA VAL A 287 9.72 -0.46 -33.79
C VAL A 287 10.41 -1.37 -32.80
N ILE A 288 11.09 -0.79 -31.81
CA ILE A 288 11.99 -1.49 -30.91
C ILE A 288 11.43 -1.44 -29.48
N CYS A 289 11.14 -2.60 -28.89
CA CYS A 289 10.73 -2.69 -27.50
C CYS A 289 11.96 -2.81 -26.60
N ILE A 290 12.11 -1.91 -25.63
CA ILE A 290 13.30 -1.80 -24.78
C ILE A 290 13.03 -2.06 -23.29
N ASP A 291 11.90 -2.69 -22.97
CA ASP A 291 11.52 -3.03 -21.60
C ASP A 291 12.50 -3.99 -20.94
N GLN A 292 12.53 -4.02 -19.60
CA GLN A 292 13.33 -5.01 -18.87
C GLN A 292 12.80 -6.44 -19.08
N LYS A 293 11.49 -6.60 -19.25
CA LYS A 293 10.82 -7.90 -19.45
C LYS A 293 10.02 -7.88 -20.75
N ALA A 294 10.04 -8.98 -21.50
CA ALA A 294 9.15 -9.17 -22.66
C ALA A 294 7.68 -9.31 -22.23
N GLU A 295 7.44 -9.81 -21.02
CA GLU A 295 6.11 -10.08 -20.51
C GLU A 295 5.99 -9.82 -19.01
N ARG A 296 4.80 -9.38 -18.59
CA ARG A 296 4.41 -9.31 -17.19
C ARG A 296 2.94 -9.65 -17.01
N SER A 297 2.65 -10.36 -15.93
CA SER A 297 1.28 -10.70 -15.54
C SER A 297 0.97 -10.17 -14.14
N HIS A 298 -0.23 -9.62 -13.97
CA HIS A 298 -0.80 -9.21 -12.70
C HIS A 298 -2.19 -9.85 -12.58
N GLY A 299 -2.31 -10.96 -11.84
CA GLY A 299 -3.53 -11.78 -11.88
C GLY A 299 -3.84 -12.21 -13.32
N ASP A 300 -5.08 -11.99 -13.75
CA ASP A 300 -5.56 -12.34 -15.10
C ASP A 300 -5.11 -11.36 -16.20
N PHE A 301 -4.50 -10.23 -15.84
CA PHE A 301 -4.00 -9.26 -16.80
C PHE A 301 -2.58 -9.63 -17.22
N ARG A 302 -2.41 -9.95 -18.51
CA ARG A 302 -1.11 -10.24 -19.12
C ARG A 302 -0.77 -9.15 -20.13
N THR A 303 0.40 -8.54 -19.99
CA THR A 303 0.95 -7.60 -20.98
C THR A 303 2.22 -8.16 -21.58
N GLN A 304 2.21 -8.39 -22.88
CA GLN A 304 3.35 -8.87 -23.66
C GLN A 304 3.80 -7.78 -24.64
N ILE A 305 5.09 -7.83 -25.01
CA ILE A 305 5.61 -7.10 -26.18
C ILE A 305 4.73 -7.39 -27.41
N PRO A 306 4.40 -6.39 -28.25
CA PRO A 306 3.62 -6.61 -29.46
C PRO A 306 4.36 -7.49 -30.46
N ASP A 307 3.66 -8.43 -31.10
CA ASP A 307 4.23 -9.47 -31.97
C ASP A 307 5.14 -8.92 -33.08
N GLU A 308 4.84 -7.72 -33.59
CA GLU A 308 5.56 -7.08 -34.68
C GLU A 308 6.69 -6.14 -34.23
N ALA A 309 6.82 -5.89 -32.93
CA ALA A 309 7.90 -5.10 -32.37
C ALA A 309 9.16 -5.95 -32.21
N GLU A 310 10.30 -5.35 -32.50
CA GLU A 310 11.59 -6.01 -32.35
C GLU A 310 11.98 -6.09 -30.87
N ASP A 311 12.40 -7.28 -30.44
CA ASP A 311 12.72 -7.56 -29.05
C ASP A 311 14.15 -7.11 -28.72
N GLN A 312 14.26 -5.97 -28.04
CA GLN A 312 15.48 -5.52 -27.35
C GLN A 312 15.28 -5.51 -25.84
N THR A 313 14.36 -6.35 -25.34
CA THR A 313 14.09 -6.45 -23.92
C THR A 313 15.25 -7.09 -23.16
N GLY A 314 15.13 -7.11 -21.83
CA GLY A 314 16.11 -7.71 -20.93
C GLY A 314 16.71 -6.71 -19.95
N ASP A 315 17.33 -7.27 -18.91
CA ASP A 315 18.02 -6.52 -17.86
C ASP A 315 19.41 -6.07 -18.34
N ARG A 316 19.42 -5.02 -19.15
CA ARG A 316 20.65 -4.46 -19.73
C ARG A 316 21.02 -3.12 -19.07
N PRO A 317 22.30 -2.71 -19.11
CA PRO A 317 22.75 -1.47 -18.49
C PRO A 317 21.96 -0.25 -18.98
N LEU A 318 21.62 0.65 -18.06
CA LEU A 318 20.87 1.87 -18.41
C LEU A 318 21.58 2.76 -19.45
N PRO A 319 22.93 2.88 -19.50
CA PRO A 319 23.60 3.58 -20.59
C PRO A 319 23.29 3.00 -21.98
N GLU A 320 23.14 1.68 -22.10
CA GLU A 320 22.73 1.05 -23.37
C GLU A 320 21.29 1.44 -23.73
N ARG A 321 20.38 1.47 -22.74
CA ARG A 321 18.99 1.92 -22.94
C ARG A 321 18.93 3.39 -23.35
N ALA A 322 19.73 4.24 -22.72
CA ALA A 322 19.86 5.64 -23.06
C ALA A 322 20.40 5.84 -24.49
N ARG A 323 21.35 5.01 -24.93
CA ARG A 323 21.84 4.99 -26.31
C ARG A 323 20.75 4.62 -27.32
N TRP A 324 19.97 3.56 -27.05
CA TRP A 324 18.81 3.22 -27.88
C TRP A 324 17.84 4.39 -28.01
N LEU A 325 17.51 5.04 -26.90
CA LEU A 325 16.60 6.19 -26.90
C LEU A 325 17.18 7.38 -27.65
N ARG A 326 18.44 7.77 -27.38
CA ARG A 326 19.07 8.97 -27.96
C ARG A 326 19.06 9.02 -29.48
N HIS A 327 19.12 7.88 -30.15
CA HIS A 327 19.08 7.83 -31.62
C HIS A 327 17.72 7.41 -32.22
N ALA A 328 16.71 7.18 -31.38
CA ALA A 328 15.34 6.96 -31.83
C ALA A 328 14.73 8.26 -32.38
N ALA A 329 13.80 8.15 -33.33
CA ALA A 329 13.07 9.30 -33.84
C ALA A 329 12.19 9.95 -32.75
N PHE A 330 11.59 9.10 -31.91
CA PHE A 330 10.84 9.45 -30.71
C PHE A 330 10.61 8.19 -29.88
N PHE A 331 10.01 8.36 -28.70
CA PHE A 331 9.67 7.29 -27.80
C PHE A 331 8.18 7.29 -27.46
N VAL A 332 7.57 6.10 -27.35
CA VAL A 332 6.21 5.93 -26.84
C VAL A 332 6.24 5.05 -25.60
N GLY A 333 5.74 5.57 -24.49
CA GLY A 333 5.80 4.84 -23.23
C GLY A 333 4.71 5.20 -22.24
N LEU A 334 4.83 4.60 -21.07
CA LEU A 334 3.88 4.70 -19.97
C LEU A 334 4.33 5.74 -18.93
N SER A 335 3.57 5.89 -17.85
CA SER A 335 4.05 6.56 -16.63
C SER A 335 5.07 5.66 -15.87
N SER A 336 6.21 5.38 -16.51
CA SER A 336 7.27 4.48 -16.02
C SER A 336 8.68 5.09 -16.22
N GLY A 337 9.70 4.44 -15.67
CA GLY A 337 11.07 4.97 -15.63
C GLY A 337 11.72 5.21 -17.00
N LEU A 338 11.37 4.42 -18.02
CA LEU A 338 11.93 4.60 -19.37
C LEU A 338 11.47 5.91 -20.03
N SER A 339 10.27 6.41 -19.70
CA SER A 339 9.81 7.72 -20.15
C SER A 339 10.67 8.85 -19.58
N TRP A 340 11.09 8.74 -18.31
CA TRP A 340 12.02 9.70 -17.70
C TRP A 340 13.40 9.64 -18.34
N LEU A 341 13.89 8.45 -18.68
CA LEU A 341 15.16 8.30 -19.39
C LEU A 341 15.10 8.89 -20.80
N ALA A 342 14.00 8.66 -21.52
CA ALA A 342 13.76 9.23 -22.86
C ALA A 342 13.74 10.76 -22.81
N TRP A 343 13.08 11.33 -21.80
CA TRP A 343 13.09 12.77 -21.53
C TRP A 343 14.50 13.30 -21.22
N ALA A 344 15.26 12.59 -20.38
CA ALA A 344 16.63 12.97 -20.02
C ALA A 344 17.59 12.99 -21.21
N VAL A 345 17.42 12.11 -22.20
CA VAL A 345 18.23 12.12 -23.44
C VAL A 345 17.73 13.09 -24.51
N GLY A 346 16.63 13.81 -24.26
CA GLY A 346 16.19 14.94 -25.08
C GLY A 346 15.41 14.59 -26.35
N ILE A 347 14.80 13.40 -26.43
CA ILE A 347 13.97 13.01 -27.57
C ILE A 347 12.48 13.32 -27.34
N PRO A 348 11.64 13.41 -28.40
CA PRO A 348 10.20 13.52 -28.23
C PRO A 348 9.62 12.30 -27.48
N VAL A 349 8.81 12.53 -26.44
CA VAL A 349 8.20 11.47 -25.63
C VAL A 349 6.68 11.54 -25.70
N VAL A 350 6.07 10.53 -26.31
CA VAL A 350 4.63 10.27 -26.26
C VAL A 350 4.32 9.48 -24.99
N LEU A 351 3.61 10.10 -24.05
CA LEU A 351 3.38 9.52 -22.72
C LEU A 351 1.91 9.16 -22.53
N ILE A 352 1.64 7.85 -22.49
CA ILE A 352 0.30 7.29 -22.28
C ILE A 352 0.09 7.05 -20.79
N SER A 353 -0.84 7.79 -20.19
CA SER A 353 -1.28 7.54 -18.81
C SER A 353 -2.65 8.14 -18.54
N GLY A 354 -3.58 7.31 -18.08
CA GLY A 354 -4.85 7.78 -17.51
C GLY A 354 -4.88 7.73 -15.98
N PHE A 355 -3.94 6.99 -15.38
CA PHE A 355 -3.87 6.79 -13.93
C PHE A 355 -3.27 7.99 -13.19
N THR A 356 -2.38 8.73 -13.84
CA THR A 356 -1.75 9.95 -13.31
C THR A 356 -2.30 11.19 -14.00
N ASP A 357 -2.33 12.30 -13.27
CA ASP A 357 -2.62 13.63 -13.82
C ASP A 357 -1.48 14.12 -14.73
N PRO A 358 -1.72 14.92 -15.78
CA PRO A 358 -0.68 15.48 -16.64
C PRO A 358 0.42 16.27 -15.89
N THR A 359 0.11 16.81 -14.72
CA THR A 359 1.09 17.51 -13.88
C THR A 359 2.05 16.58 -13.13
N ASN A 360 1.77 15.27 -13.08
CA ASN A 360 2.52 14.33 -12.26
C ASN A 360 3.92 14.03 -12.80
N GLU A 361 4.07 13.92 -14.12
CA GLU A 361 5.35 13.69 -14.80
C GLU A 361 5.93 15.01 -15.35
N PHE A 362 7.03 14.90 -16.11
CA PHE A 362 7.56 16.00 -16.91
C PHE A 362 6.57 16.44 -18.00
N ALA A 363 6.64 17.71 -18.38
CA ALA A 363 5.88 18.28 -19.46
C ALA A 363 6.34 17.71 -20.80
N THR A 364 5.38 17.22 -21.58
CA THR A 364 5.55 16.88 -22.98
C THR A 364 4.30 17.31 -23.75
N PRO A 365 4.44 17.92 -24.94
CA PRO A 365 3.27 18.26 -25.77
C PRO A 365 2.55 16.99 -26.29
N TYR A 366 3.14 15.81 -26.09
CA TYR A 366 2.62 14.53 -26.53
C TYR A 366 2.05 13.67 -25.38
N ARG A 367 1.56 14.31 -24.31
CA ARG A 367 0.89 13.65 -23.18
C ARG A 367 -0.52 13.18 -23.58
N ILE A 368 -0.85 11.92 -23.31
CA ILE A 368 -2.13 11.30 -23.67
C ILE A 368 -2.90 10.85 -22.43
N ILE A 369 -4.04 11.48 -22.20
CA ILE A 369 -5.02 11.17 -21.16
C ILE A 369 -6.44 11.28 -21.73
N ASN A 370 -7.39 10.52 -21.19
CA ASN A 370 -8.81 10.65 -21.53
C ASN A 370 -9.60 11.17 -20.32
N HIS A 371 -10.04 12.44 -20.37
CA HIS A 371 -10.79 13.08 -19.29
C HIS A 371 -12.29 12.70 -19.24
N HIS A 372 -12.79 11.97 -20.24
CA HIS A 372 -14.17 11.44 -20.23
C HIS A 372 -14.28 10.11 -19.44
N ALA A 373 -13.14 9.50 -19.11
CA ALA A 373 -13.03 8.29 -18.32
C ALA A 373 -12.66 8.61 -16.85
N CYS A 374 -12.77 7.63 -15.96
CA CYS A 374 -12.03 7.67 -14.69
C CYS A 374 -10.56 8.04 -14.94
N ASN A 375 -9.98 9.00 -14.22
CA ASN A 375 -8.59 9.40 -14.42
C ASN A 375 -7.92 9.91 -13.13
N SER A 376 -6.59 10.08 -13.16
CA SER A 376 -5.78 10.71 -12.11
C SER A 376 -5.93 10.08 -10.72
N CYS A 377 -6.13 8.75 -10.63
CA CYS A 377 -6.28 8.07 -9.34
C CYS A 377 -5.03 8.20 -8.46
N TRP A 378 -3.83 8.33 -9.03
CA TRP A 378 -2.57 8.53 -8.29
C TRP A 378 -2.56 9.85 -7.51
N ASN A 379 -3.13 10.88 -8.12
CA ASN A 379 -3.12 12.25 -7.63
C ASN A 379 -4.28 12.53 -6.65
N ASP A 380 -5.23 11.61 -6.51
CA ASP A 380 -6.36 11.77 -5.61
C ASP A 380 -5.94 11.52 -4.16
N ALA A 381 -5.84 12.58 -3.35
CA ALA A 381 -5.39 12.49 -1.97
C ALA A 381 -6.23 11.54 -1.09
N ARG A 382 -7.50 11.31 -1.46
CA ARG A 382 -8.41 10.38 -0.77
C ARG A 382 -8.04 8.91 -0.97
N HIS A 383 -7.22 8.62 -1.97
CA HIS A 383 -6.78 7.27 -2.29
C HIS A 383 -5.27 7.14 -2.05
N ARG A 384 -4.89 6.23 -1.15
CA ARG A 384 -3.49 5.86 -0.96
C ARG A 384 -3.11 4.79 -1.97
N PHE A 385 -2.01 5.00 -2.68
CA PHE A 385 -1.45 3.99 -3.58
C PHE A 385 -0.96 2.80 -2.77
N ASP A 386 -1.46 1.61 -3.10
CA ASP A 386 -1.02 0.36 -2.50
C ASP A 386 0.07 -0.25 -3.39
N HIS A 387 1.28 -0.39 -2.83
CA HIS A 387 2.45 -0.87 -3.57
C HIS A 387 2.44 -2.40 -3.71
N GLU A 388 1.68 -3.10 -2.87
CA GLU A 388 1.57 -4.55 -2.88
C GLU A 388 0.39 -5.02 -3.76
N ASP A 389 -0.56 -4.12 -4.04
CA ASP A 389 -1.68 -4.40 -4.94
C ASP A 389 -1.30 -4.19 -6.41
N ALA A 390 -0.82 -5.25 -7.04
CA ALA A 390 -0.53 -5.28 -8.47
C ALA A 390 -1.70 -4.82 -9.37
N LEU A 391 -2.94 -4.98 -8.90
CA LEU A 391 -4.18 -4.63 -9.61
C LEU A 391 -4.88 -3.39 -9.04
N TRP A 392 -4.12 -2.52 -8.36
CA TRP A 392 -4.64 -1.33 -7.69
C TRP A 392 -5.49 -0.47 -8.63
N CYS A 393 -6.76 -0.30 -8.29
CA CYS A 393 -7.72 0.54 -9.00
C CYS A 393 -8.78 1.01 -7.99
N PRO A 394 -8.54 2.08 -7.23
CA PRO A 394 -9.24 2.35 -5.97
C PRO A 394 -10.73 2.63 -6.16
N ARG A 395 -11.14 3.02 -7.37
CA ARG A 395 -12.54 3.37 -7.69
C ARG A 395 -13.33 2.24 -8.33
N TRP A 396 -12.67 1.33 -9.06
CA TRP A 396 -13.35 0.40 -9.98
C TRP A 396 -12.78 -1.03 -9.99
N LYS A 397 -11.88 -1.39 -9.07
CA LYS A 397 -11.33 -2.75 -8.96
C LYS A 397 -12.45 -3.80 -8.86
N GLY A 398 -12.34 -4.88 -9.64
CA GLY A 398 -13.34 -5.96 -9.65
C GLY A 398 -14.65 -5.61 -10.36
N THR A 399 -14.74 -4.47 -11.05
CA THR A 399 -15.92 -4.06 -11.84
C THR A 399 -15.60 -4.07 -13.33
N PRO A 400 -16.63 -4.07 -14.22
CA PRO A 400 -16.43 -3.90 -15.66
C PRO A 400 -15.70 -2.61 -16.07
N ARG A 401 -15.57 -1.62 -15.16
CA ARG A 401 -14.86 -0.34 -15.36
C ARG A 401 -13.42 -0.36 -14.82
N GLN A 402 -12.91 -1.50 -14.37
CA GLN A 402 -11.52 -1.61 -13.91
C GLN A 402 -10.55 -1.18 -15.02
N PHE A 403 -9.61 -0.29 -14.69
CA PHE A 403 -8.65 0.33 -15.61
C PHE A 403 -9.29 1.07 -16.81
N GLU A 404 -10.53 1.54 -16.68
CA GLU A 404 -11.20 2.39 -17.68
C GLU A 404 -10.33 3.58 -18.10
N CYS A 405 -9.53 4.11 -17.16
CA CYS A 405 -8.61 5.21 -17.35
C CYS A 405 -7.64 5.05 -18.53
N THR A 406 -7.20 3.82 -18.83
CA THR A 406 -6.32 3.55 -19.96
C THR A 406 -6.96 2.64 -21.01
N ARG A 407 -7.99 1.86 -20.66
CA ARG A 407 -8.79 1.09 -21.65
C ARG A 407 -9.45 1.98 -22.69
N LEU A 408 -9.94 3.15 -22.29
CA LEU A 408 -10.64 4.09 -23.18
C LEU A 408 -9.70 5.06 -23.92
N ILE A 409 -8.38 4.90 -23.80
CA ILE A 409 -7.42 5.56 -24.69
C ILE A 409 -7.29 4.66 -25.91
N THR A 410 -7.80 5.08 -27.07
CA THR A 410 -7.80 4.25 -28.28
C THR A 410 -6.48 4.36 -29.04
N ALA A 411 -6.20 3.39 -29.93
CA ALA A 411 -5.03 3.46 -30.79
C ALA A 411 -5.05 4.72 -31.67
N GLU A 412 -6.21 5.07 -32.23
CA GLU A 412 -6.37 6.26 -33.08
C GLU A 412 -6.05 7.56 -32.34
N GLN A 413 -6.39 7.64 -31.04
CA GLN A 413 -5.99 8.78 -30.21
C GLN A 413 -4.46 8.87 -30.12
N VAL A 414 -3.78 7.74 -29.92
CA VAL A 414 -2.31 7.68 -29.82
C VAL A 414 -1.65 7.97 -31.16
N GLU A 415 -2.13 7.37 -32.25
CA GLU A 415 -1.66 7.65 -33.61
C GLU A 415 -1.84 9.13 -33.97
N GLY A 416 -3.00 9.71 -33.63
CA GLY A 416 -3.27 11.12 -33.84
C GLY A 416 -2.31 12.03 -33.09
N MET A 417 -1.85 11.62 -31.89
CA MET A 417 -0.83 12.35 -31.14
C MET A 417 0.56 12.20 -31.79
N VAL A 418 0.93 10.98 -32.17
CA VAL A 418 2.22 10.69 -32.84
C VAL A 418 2.37 11.51 -34.12
N ARG A 419 1.29 11.66 -34.92
CA ARG A 419 1.29 12.50 -36.14
C ARG A 419 1.61 13.97 -35.89
N ARG A 420 1.50 14.47 -34.66
CA ARG A 420 1.84 15.86 -34.30
C ARG A 420 3.33 16.08 -34.10
N ILE A 421 4.13 15.02 -34.02
CA ILE A 421 5.58 15.15 -33.89
C ILE A 421 6.14 15.77 -35.18
N PRO A 422 6.91 16.88 -35.08
CA PRO A 422 7.53 17.49 -36.25
C PRO A 422 8.38 16.49 -37.04
N GLY A 423 8.17 16.43 -38.36
CA GLY A 423 8.89 15.51 -39.24
C GLY A 423 8.45 14.05 -39.18
N PHE A 424 7.32 13.73 -38.52
CA PHE A 424 6.78 12.37 -38.48
C PHE A 424 6.60 11.79 -39.90
N GLY A 425 7.21 10.63 -40.15
CA GLY A 425 7.16 9.91 -41.43
C GLY A 425 7.93 10.57 -42.59
N GLN A 426 8.56 11.73 -42.38
CA GLN A 426 9.23 12.45 -43.46
C GLN A 426 10.44 11.66 -43.97
N GLY A 427 10.45 11.37 -45.28
CA GLY A 427 11.53 10.63 -45.93
C GLY A 427 11.48 9.11 -45.76
N LEU A 428 10.47 8.58 -45.06
CA LEU A 428 10.26 7.14 -44.93
C LEU A 428 9.44 6.59 -46.09
N ARG A 429 9.68 5.33 -46.45
CA ARG A 429 8.88 4.60 -47.46
C ARG A 429 7.77 3.85 -46.74
N PRO A 430 6.48 4.19 -46.97
CA PRO A 430 5.37 3.45 -46.38
C PRO A 430 5.39 1.99 -46.78
N GLN A 431 5.01 1.11 -45.86
CA GLN A 431 4.85 -0.32 -46.11
C GLN A 431 3.37 -0.70 -46.12
N PRO A 432 2.93 -1.69 -46.93
CA PRO A 432 1.56 -2.16 -46.90
C PRO A 432 1.22 -2.69 -45.51
N ARG A 433 0.10 -2.25 -44.93
CA ARG A 433 -0.38 -2.76 -43.64
C ARG A 433 -0.79 -4.22 -43.84
N MET A 434 -0.07 -5.15 -43.21
CA MET A 434 -0.54 -6.54 -43.17
C MET A 434 -1.85 -6.57 -42.38
N PRO A 435 -2.91 -7.24 -42.88
CA PRO A 435 -4.12 -7.39 -42.10
C PRO A 435 -3.79 -8.18 -40.84
N LEU A 436 -4.23 -7.68 -39.68
CA LEU A 436 -4.16 -8.42 -38.42
C LEU A 436 -4.82 -9.78 -38.65
N SER A 437 -4.05 -10.86 -38.47
CA SER A 437 -4.59 -12.22 -38.52
C SER A 437 -5.67 -12.33 -37.45
N ALA A 438 -6.94 -12.34 -37.87
CA ALA A 438 -8.04 -12.71 -36.99
C ALA A 438 -7.73 -14.11 -36.43
N ALA A 439 -7.45 -14.21 -35.14
CA ALA A 439 -7.37 -15.51 -34.48
C ALA A 439 -8.69 -16.26 -34.76
N PRO A 440 -8.66 -17.57 -35.09
CA PRO A 440 -9.87 -18.28 -35.46
C PRO A 440 -10.78 -18.41 -34.24
N THR A 441 -11.87 -17.64 -34.24
CA THR A 441 -13.06 -17.98 -33.48
C THR A 441 -13.67 -19.24 -34.09
N THR A 442 -14.11 -20.15 -33.23
CA THR A 442 -14.82 -21.43 -33.47
C THR A 442 -13.99 -22.67 -33.82
N ARG A 443 -13.83 -23.55 -32.82
CA ARG A 443 -13.97 -25.01 -33.02
C ARG A 443 -15.27 -25.45 -32.35
N GLN A 444 -16.31 -25.59 -33.16
CA GLN A 444 -17.40 -26.53 -32.87
C GLN A 444 -16.85 -27.93 -33.11
N SER A 445 -16.91 -28.80 -32.09
CA SER A 445 -16.83 -30.24 -32.29
C SER A 445 -18.18 -30.86 -31.90
N ALA A 446 -19.02 -31.10 -32.90
CA ALA A 446 -20.11 -32.05 -32.80
C ALA A 446 -19.61 -33.42 -33.28
N ALA A 447 -19.50 -34.38 -32.38
CA ALA A 447 -19.53 -35.80 -32.70
C ALA A 447 -20.29 -36.49 -31.56
N GLY A 448 -21.49 -36.97 -31.89
CA GLY A 448 -22.45 -37.51 -30.95
C GLY A 448 -22.06 -38.88 -30.38
N GLY A 449 -22.46 -39.10 -29.13
CA GLY A 449 -22.43 -40.39 -28.46
C GLY A 449 -23.47 -40.39 -27.34
N ARG A 450 -24.62 -41.01 -27.63
CA ARG A 450 -25.76 -41.44 -26.77
C ARG A 450 -25.76 -41.05 -25.27
N MET A 451 -26.83 -40.35 -24.90
CA MET A 451 -27.37 -40.21 -23.54
C MET A 451 -27.76 -41.58 -22.92
N PRO A 452 -27.63 -41.72 -21.59
CA PRO A 452 -28.68 -42.34 -20.81
C PRO A 452 -29.29 -41.40 -19.76
N ALA A 453 -30.61 -41.57 -19.63
CA ALA A 453 -31.59 -41.09 -18.66
C ALA A 453 -31.12 -40.24 -17.46
N GLY A 454 -31.78 -39.09 -17.31
CA GLY A 454 -31.66 -38.22 -16.16
C GLY A 454 -32.11 -38.86 -14.84
N HIS A 455 -31.38 -38.54 -13.79
CA HIS A 455 -31.86 -38.53 -12.41
C HIS A 455 -32.13 -37.07 -12.00
N PRO A 456 -33.16 -36.82 -11.17
CA PRO A 456 -33.51 -35.47 -10.74
C PRO A 456 -32.37 -34.88 -9.88
N PRO A 457 -32.25 -33.55 -9.81
CA PRO A 457 -31.20 -32.90 -9.03
C PRO A 457 -31.36 -33.27 -7.55
N GLN A 458 -30.38 -33.99 -7.00
CA GLN A 458 -30.22 -34.10 -5.56
C GLN A 458 -29.92 -32.71 -4.99
N ALA A 459 -30.65 -32.36 -3.94
CA ALA A 459 -30.43 -31.16 -3.15
C ALA A 459 -28.97 -31.10 -2.67
N PRO A 460 -28.36 -29.90 -2.54
CA PRO A 460 -27.02 -29.81 -2.00
C PRO A 460 -27.07 -30.24 -0.52
N ALA A 461 -26.41 -31.35 -0.22
CA ALA A 461 -26.08 -31.74 1.13
C ALA A 461 -25.19 -30.64 1.71
N GLY A 462 -25.59 -30.10 2.87
CA GLY A 462 -24.78 -29.18 3.65
C GLY A 462 -23.47 -29.84 4.04
N ALA A 463 -22.37 -29.27 3.58
CA ALA A 463 -21.04 -29.47 4.13
C ALA A 463 -20.45 -28.06 4.28
N ASP A 464 -20.09 -27.71 5.52
CA ASP A 464 -19.40 -26.47 5.85
C ASP A 464 -18.11 -26.35 5.05
N ASP A 465 -18.13 -25.57 3.97
CA ASP A 465 -16.91 -25.09 3.33
C ASP A 465 -16.09 -24.35 4.40
N PRO A 466 -14.82 -24.72 4.63
CA PRO A 466 -14.00 -24.05 5.61
C PRO A 466 -13.92 -22.57 5.24
N ILE A 467 -14.27 -21.68 6.18
CA ILE A 467 -14.09 -20.24 6.02
C ILE A 467 -12.64 -20.02 5.56
N ALA A 468 -12.48 -19.47 4.36
CA ALA A 468 -11.16 -19.28 3.76
C ALA A 468 -10.27 -18.50 4.73
N LEU A 469 -9.04 -18.96 4.94
CA LEU A 469 -8.12 -18.35 5.91
C LEU A 469 -7.99 -16.84 5.66
N GLY A 470 -7.96 -16.42 4.40
CA GLY A 470 -7.96 -15.00 4.00
C GLY A 470 -9.15 -14.17 4.51
N ALA A 471 -10.34 -14.78 4.67
CA ALA A 471 -11.52 -14.10 5.20
C ALA A 471 -11.46 -13.89 6.73
N LEU A 472 -10.90 -14.86 7.47
CA LEU A 472 -10.65 -14.74 8.92
C LEU A 472 -9.55 -13.72 9.24
N LEU A 473 -8.64 -13.55 8.28
CA LEU A 473 -7.50 -12.65 8.30
C LEU A 473 -7.80 -11.25 7.72
N ALA A 474 -9.04 -10.99 7.28
CA ALA A 474 -9.39 -9.74 6.63
C ALA A 474 -9.61 -8.59 7.64
N ARG A 475 -8.51 -8.05 8.20
CA ARG A 475 -8.48 -6.71 8.81
C ARG A 475 -7.11 -6.02 8.77
N PRO A 476 -7.09 -4.68 8.77
CA PRO A 476 -5.87 -3.88 8.73
C PRO A 476 -5.02 -4.09 9.99
N HIS A 477 -3.69 -4.09 9.81
CA HIS A 477 -2.73 -4.08 10.90
C HIS A 477 -3.08 -3.01 11.93
N GLY A 478 -2.96 -3.34 13.22
CA GLY A 478 -3.11 -2.36 14.28
C GLY A 478 -2.21 -1.17 13.99
N ASP A 479 -2.81 0.01 13.91
CA ASP A 479 -2.08 1.26 13.76
C ASP A 479 -1.10 1.36 14.93
N VAL A 480 0.20 1.31 14.62
CA VAL A 480 1.26 1.27 15.64
C VAL A 480 1.46 2.69 16.16
N THR A 481 0.56 3.15 17.02
CA THR A 481 0.78 4.37 17.79
C THR A 481 1.75 4.05 18.92
N ARG A 482 2.90 4.75 18.95
CA ARG A 482 3.86 4.70 20.05
C ARG A 482 3.22 5.29 21.31
N GLY A 483 2.58 4.44 22.11
CA GLY A 483 2.18 4.81 23.47
C GLY A 483 3.44 5.01 24.34
N GLY A 484 3.40 6.03 25.21
CA GLY A 484 4.55 6.53 25.96
C GLY A 484 5.22 5.49 26.85
N LEU A 485 6.45 5.14 26.50
CA LEU A 485 7.42 4.51 27.38
C LEU A 485 8.42 5.57 27.85
N ALA A 486 9.06 5.33 29.01
CA ALA A 486 10.16 6.18 29.49
C ALA A 486 11.23 6.38 28.39
N VAL A 487 11.69 7.61 28.25
CA VAL A 487 12.64 8.04 27.21
C VAL A 487 13.91 7.19 27.30
N GLY A 488 14.13 6.34 26.30
CA GLY A 488 15.21 5.32 26.25
C GLY A 488 14.73 3.93 25.83
N VAL A 489 13.52 3.52 26.26
CA VAL A 489 12.94 2.21 25.93
C VAL A 489 12.19 2.25 24.58
N THR A 490 11.82 3.44 24.09
CA THR A 490 10.96 3.67 22.92
C THR A 490 11.56 3.25 21.57
N VAL A 491 12.87 3.35 21.36
CA VAL A 491 13.51 2.92 20.08
C VAL A 491 13.65 1.40 20.02
N ALA A 492 13.96 0.75 21.15
CA ALA A 492 13.99 -0.71 21.25
C ALA A 492 12.58 -1.29 21.13
N ALA A 493 11.60 -0.70 21.83
CA ALA A 493 10.19 -1.07 21.69
C ALA A 493 9.67 -0.81 20.27
N GLY A 494 10.06 0.30 19.62
CA GLY A 494 9.75 0.57 18.22
C GLY A 494 10.26 -0.51 17.28
N ARG A 495 11.54 -0.89 17.40
CA ARG A 495 12.12 -2.00 16.61
C ARG A 495 11.43 -3.33 16.88
N LEU A 496 11.09 -3.62 18.14
CA LEU A 496 10.36 -4.83 18.51
C LEU A 496 8.94 -4.82 17.92
N LEU A 497 8.26 -3.67 17.88
CA LEU A 497 6.96 -3.53 17.22
C LEU A 497 7.07 -3.71 15.70
N ASP A 498 8.08 -3.12 15.08
CA ASP A 498 8.34 -3.29 13.64
C ASP A 498 8.65 -4.76 13.31
N GLN A 499 9.41 -5.45 14.17
CA GLN A 499 9.66 -6.89 14.07
C GLN A 499 8.37 -7.69 14.25
N ALA A 500 7.55 -7.39 15.26
CA ALA A 500 6.28 -8.07 15.48
C ALA A 500 5.31 -7.86 14.30
N ALA A 501 5.29 -6.67 13.71
CA ALA A 501 4.49 -6.36 12.53
C ALA A 501 5.02 -7.11 11.29
N ALA A 502 6.34 -7.16 11.09
CA ALA A 502 6.95 -7.92 10.02
C ALA A 502 6.65 -9.42 10.13
N GLN A 503 6.65 -9.97 11.35
CA GLN A 503 6.26 -11.35 11.62
C GLN A 503 4.77 -11.60 11.31
N ILE A 504 3.88 -10.65 11.60
CA ILE A 504 2.48 -10.76 11.15
C ILE A 504 2.40 -10.75 9.62
N ALA A 505 3.10 -9.84 8.96
CA ALA A 505 3.08 -9.72 7.50
C ALA A 505 3.66 -10.96 6.79
N GLU A 506 4.72 -11.57 7.33
CA GLU A 506 5.24 -12.87 6.86
C GLU A 506 4.25 -13.99 7.14
N GLY A 507 3.58 -13.96 8.29
CA GLY A 507 2.49 -14.88 8.58
C GLY A 507 1.35 -14.80 7.55
N ASP A 508 0.94 -13.59 7.18
CA ASP A 508 -0.13 -13.37 6.20
C ASP A 508 0.31 -13.81 4.79
N ARG A 509 1.59 -13.60 4.44
CA ARG A 509 2.18 -14.08 3.17
C ARG A 509 2.27 -15.60 3.09
N THR A 510 2.76 -16.25 4.15
CA THR A 510 2.90 -17.71 4.20
C THR A 510 1.54 -18.40 4.18
N VAL A 511 0.52 -17.82 4.82
CA VAL A 511 -0.88 -18.24 4.62
C VAL A 511 -1.27 -18.20 3.14
N THR A 512 -1.03 -17.07 2.48
CA THR A 512 -1.42 -16.86 1.08
C THR A 512 -0.68 -17.83 0.14
N ALA A 513 0.55 -18.19 0.49
CA ALA A 513 1.36 -19.19 -0.21
C ALA A 513 0.95 -20.65 0.08
N GLY A 514 -0.04 -20.89 0.94
CA GLY A 514 -0.51 -22.23 1.29
C GLY A 514 0.32 -22.94 2.37
N ASP A 515 1.09 -22.20 3.16
CA ASP A 515 1.90 -22.72 4.27
C ASP A 515 1.40 -22.19 5.65
N PRO A 516 0.33 -22.80 6.20
CA PRO A 516 -0.21 -22.40 7.50
C PRO A 516 0.71 -22.75 8.68
N ALA A 517 1.66 -23.68 8.51
CA ALA A 517 2.59 -24.06 9.58
C ALA A 517 3.62 -22.94 9.81
N SER A 518 4.22 -22.42 8.73
CA SER A 518 5.09 -21.26 8.79
C SER A 518 4.33 -20.02 9.25
N ALA A 519 3.07 -19.84 8.81
CA ALA A 519 2.24 -18.74 9.29
C ALA A 519 2.05 -18.74 10.80
N LEU A 520 1.70 -19.90 11.37
CA LEU A 520 1.55 -20.07 12.81
C LEU A 520 2.85 -19.76 13.55
N GLN A 521 4.01 -20.15 13.01
CA GLN A 521 5.31 -19.86 13.60
C GLN A 521 5.59 -18.35 13.62
N ASN A 522 5.36 -17.65 12.51
CA ASN A 522 5.58 -16.21 12.43
C ASN A 522 4.63 -15.44 13.37
N TYR A 523 3.35 -15.83 13.44
CA TYR A 523 2.41 -15.22 14.40
C TYR A 523 2.80 -15.49 15.86
N LYS A 524 3.33 -16.67 16.20
CA LYS A 524 3.85 -16.97 17.55
C LYS A 524 5.03 -16.06 17.90
N GLN A 525 5.96 -15.86 16.98
CA GLN A 525 7.08 -14.93 17.17
C GLN A 525 6.59 -13.49 17.40
N SER A 526 5.59 -13.05 16.62
CA SER A 526 4.94 -11.76 16.85
C SER A 526 4.32 -11.66 18.25
N ILE A 527 3.56 -12.69 18.67
CA ILE A 527 2.96 -12.77 20.01
C ILE A 527 4.00 -12.65 21.11
N ASP A 528 5.12 -13.36 21.01
CA ASP A 528 6.14 -13.33 22.06
C ASP A 528 6.72 -11.92 22.24
N ILE A 529 6.93 -11.21 21.14
CA ILE A 529 7.39 -9.82 21.14
C ILE A 529 6.34 -8.88 21.73
N VAL A 530 5.09 -8.90 21.25
CA VAL A 530 4.06 -7.98 21.74
C VAL A 530 3.61 -8.32 23.17
N ARG A 531 3.75 -9.58 23.61
CA ARG A 531 3.54 -9.99 25.00
C ARG A 531 4.63 -9.42 25.90
N TYR A 532 5.90 -9.50 25.49
CA TYR A 532 7.00 -8.85 26.20
C TYR A 532 6.76 -7.34 26.35
N LEU A 533 6.36 -6.67 25.27
CA LEU A 533 6.05 -5.23 25.30
C LEU A 533 4.85 -4.90 26.19
N THR A 534 3.79 -5.72 26.14
CA THR A 534 2.60 -5.54 26.99
C THR A 534 2.89 -5.79 28.47
N GLN A 535 3.83 -6.67 28.80
CA GLN A 535 4.30 -6.87 30.17
C GLN A 535 5.17 -5.71 30.67
N ALA A 536 6.00 -5.16 29.77
CA ALA A 536 6.85 -4.01 30.09
C ALA A 536 6.04 -2.72 30.29
N ASP A 537 4.92 -2.55 29.58
CA ASP A 537 3.98 -1.45 29.77
C ASP A 537 2.53 -1.93 29.65
N PRO A 538 1.95 -2.43 30.76
CA PRO A 538 0.58 -2.90 30.80
C PRO A 538 -0.44 -1.79 30.57
N GLY A 539 -0.08 -0.50 30.68
CA GLY A 539 -0.98 0.63 30.45
C GLY A 539 -1.12 0.99 28.97
N ASN A 540 -0.27 0.45 28.10
CA ASN A 540 -0.22 0.82 26.69
C ASN A 540 -1.36 0.19 25.88
N ALA A 541 -2.36 1.00 25.54
CA ALA A 541 -3.49 0.55 24.72
C ALA A 541 -3.07 0.01 23.34
N GLY A 542 -2.00 0.57 22.75
CA GLY A 542 -1.46 0.13 21.46
C GLY A 542 -0.85 -1.27 21.52
N PHE A 543 -0.05 -1.57 22.55
CA PHE A 543 0.58 -2.90 22.70
C PHE A 543 -0.46 -3.98 22.99
N GLN A 544 -1.43 -3.66 23.84
CA GLN A 544 -2.56 -4.54 24.10
C GLN A 544 -3.34 -4.84 22.82
N ARG A 545 -3.65 -3.83 22.00
CA ARG A 545 -4.34 -4.01 20.72
C ARG A 545 -3.52 -4.90 19.77
N ASN A 546 -2.21 -4.68 19.66
CA ASN A 546 -1.34 -5.49 18.80
C ASN A 546 -1.30 -6.97 19.25
N LEU A 547 -1.28 -7.22 20.56
CA LEU A 547 -1.40 -8.57 21.11
C LEU A 547 -2.74 -9.23 20.73
N SER A 548 -3.85 -8.50 20.80
CA SER A 548 -5.16 -8.99 20.33
C SER A 548 -5.15 -9.34 18.85
N VAL A 549 -4.56 -8.49 17.99
CA VAL A 549 -4.47 -8.76 16.55
C VAL A 549 -3.68 -10.04 16.29
N ALA A 550 -2.52 -10.22 16.92
CA ALA A 550 -1.71 -11.43 16.76
C ALA A 550 -2.44 -12.69 17.26
N LEU A 551 -3.21 -12.60 18.35
CA LEU A 551 -4.07 -13.69 18.83
C LEU A 551 -5.17 -14.05 17.82
N ASN A 552 -5.79 -13.06 17.16
CA ASN A 552 -6.77 -13.32 16.11
C ASN A 552 -6.14 -14.05 14.91
N ARG A 553 -4.92 -13.67 14.50
CA ARG A 553 -4.20 -14.34 13.40
C ARG A 553 -3.89 -15.80 13.72
N ILE A 554 -3.44 -16.09 14.94
CA ILE A 554 -3.24 -17.46 15.41
C ILE A 554 -4.56 -18.23 15.42
N GLY A 555 -5.62 -17.63 15.97
CA GLY A 555 -6.94 -18.27 16.00
C GLY A 555 -7.44 -18.65 14.61
N ALA A 556 -7.19 -17.80 13.61
CA ALA A 556 -7.58 -18.07 12.22
C ALA A 556 -6.85 -19.28 11.64
N VAL A 557 -5.53 -19.37 11.84
CA VAL A 557 -4.74 -20.52 11.38
C VAL A 557 -5.19 -21.80 12.07
N LEU A 558 -5.39 -21.75 13.40
CA LEU A 558 -5.85 -22.91 14.18
C LEU A 558 -7.24 -23.37 13.75
N PHE A 559 -8.14 -22.43 13.42
CA PHE A 559 -9.47 -22.73 12.91
C PHE A 559 -9.41 -23.52 11.60
N VAL A 560 -8.58 -23.08 10.65
CA VAL A 560 -8.40 -23.78 9.36
C VAL A 560 -7.70 -25.12 9.52
N GLN A 561 -6.79 -25.25 10.48
CA GLN A 561 -6.19 -26.53 10.89
C GLN A 561 -7.16 -27.45 11.64
N ARG A 562 -8.43 -27.05 11.81
CA ARG A 562 -9.46 -27.77 12.59
C ARG A 562 -9.11 -27.95 14.08
N ASN A 563 -8.14 -27.20 14.59
CA ASN A 563 -7.88 -27.08 16.03
C ASN A 563 -8.81 -26.03 16.63
N LEU A 564 -10.07 -26.40 16.77
CA LEU A 564 -11.13 -25.49 17.20
C LEU A 564 -10.97 -25.03 18.66
N ASP A 565 -10.47 -25.90 19.54
CA ASP A 565 -10.22 -25.54 20.95
C ASP A 565 -9.10 -24.49 21.06
N GLY A 566 -8.02 -24.67 20.31
CA GLY A 566 -6.93 -23.69 20.23
C GLY A 566 -7.40 -22.36 19.64
N ALA A 567 -8.21 -22.39 18.58
CA ALA A 567 -8.80 -21.20 17.99
C ALA A 567 -9.73 -20.48 18.97
N CYS A 568 -10.58 -21.21 19.70
CA CYS A 568 -11.48 -20.68 20.72
C CYS A 568 -10.70 -20.02 21.86
N ALA A 569 -9.62 -20.64 22.33
CA ALA A 569 -8.76 -20.05 23.35
C ALA A 569 -8.11 -18.74 22.86
N ALA A 570 -7.59 -18.72 21.64
CA ALA A 570 -6.95 -17.54 21.06
C ALA A 570 -7.93 -16.37 20.86
N TYR A 571 -9.10 -16.63 20.28
CA TYR A 571 -10.14 -15.60 20.10
C TYR A 571 -10.73 -15.12 21.43
N SER A 572 -10.89 -16.00 22.42
CA SER A 572 -11.34 -15.62 23.77
C SER A 572 -10.34 -14.70 24.46
N ALA A 573 -9.04 -15.00 24.37
CA ALA A 573 -7.97 -14.16 24.92
C ALA A 573 -7.93 -12.78 24.23
N SER A 574 -8.09 -12.75 22.90
CA SER A 574 -8.19 -11.52 22.13
C SER A 574 -9.40 -10.66 22.55
N LEU A 575 -10.58 -11.28 22.65
CA LEU A 575 -11.81 -10.60 23.09
C LEU A 575 -11.66 -10.01 24.50
N ALA A 576 -11.01 -10.72 25.42
CA ALA A 576 -10.76 -10.22 26.77
C ALA A 576 -9.85 -8.97 26.80
N ILE A 577 -8.89 -8.86 25.88
CA ILE A 577 -8.07 -7.66 25.74
C ILE A 577 -8.90 -6.50 25.18
N VAL A 578 -9.59 -6.71 24.05
CA VAL A 578 -10.33 -5.64 23.38
C VAL A 578 -11.51 -5.15 24.22
N ARG A 579 -12.15 -6.02 25.01
CA ARG A 579 -13.17 -5.61 25.99
C ARG A 579 -12.63 -4.63 27.02
N ARG A 580 -11.42 -4.87 27.55
CA ARG A 580 -10.77 -3.94 28.49
C ARG A 580 -10.42 -2.61 27.83
N LEU A 581 -9.86 -2.65 26.61
CA LEU A 581 -9.55 -1.44 25.83
C LEU A 581 -10.80 -0.61 25.53
N THR A 582 -11.91 -1.26 25.17
CA THR A 582 -13.17 -0.59 24.89
C THR A 582 -13.79 0.02 26.15
N ALA A 583 -13.69 -0.66 27.30
CA ALA A 583 -14.15 -0.12 28.57
C ALA A 583 -13.32 1.10 29.02
N ALA A 584 -12.00 1.09 28.79
CA ALA A 584 -11.11 2.20 29.11
C ALA A 584 -11.26 3.39 28.14
N HIS A 585 -11.64 3.13 26.89
CA HIS A 585 -11.76 4.14 25.82
C HIS A 585 -13.09 3.98 25.05
N PRO A 586 -14.24 4.24 25.70
CA PRO A 586 -15.56 3.90 25.16
C PRO A 586 -15.92 4.65 23.87
N THR A 587 -15.34 5.83 23.66
CA THR A 587 -15.59 6.69 22.48
C THR A 587 -14.67 6.38 21.30
N ASN A 588 -13.70 5.47 21.42
CA ASN A 588 -12.77 5.15 20.34
C ASN A 588 -13.42 4.19 19.32
N PRO A 589 -13.74 4.64 18.09
CA PRO A 589 -14.44 3.81 17.10
C PRO A 589 -13.59 2.62 16.62
N SER A 590 -12.26 2.71 16.68
CA SER A 590 -11.37 1.61 16.27
C SER A 590 -11.44 0.43 17.25
N PHE A 591 -11.45 0.69 18.56
CA PHE A 591 -11.59 -0.40 19.54
C PHE A 591 -12.99 -1.02 19.53
N GLN A 592 -14.02 -0.21 19.34
CA GLN A 592 -15.40 -0.69 19.15
C GLN A 592 -15.50 -1.60 17.91
N ARG A 593 -14.86 -1.21 16.80
CA ARG A 593 -14.77 -2.05 15.61
C ARG A 593 -14.04 -3.36 15.89
N ASP A 594 -12.94 -3.35 16.65
CA ASP A 594 -12.19 -4.56 17.00
C ASP A 594 -12.98 -5.47 17.94
N LEU A 595 -13.78 -4.88 18.84
CA LEU A 595 -14.67 -5.61 19.74
C LEU A 595 -15.71 -6.39 18.94
N ALA A 596 -16.35 -5.73 17.97
CA ALA A 596 -17.29 -6.37 17.06
C ALA A 596 -16.63 -7.55 16.31
N TRP A 597 -15.41 -7.38 15.82
CA TRP A 597 -14.70 -8.42 15.08
C TRP A 597 -14.36 -9.64 15.96
N CYS A 598 -13.86 -9.42 17.17
CA CYS A 598 -13.55 -10.51 18.11
C CYS A 598 -14.80 -11.31 18.47
N HIS A 599 -15.96 -10.64 18.61
CA HIS A 599 -17.24 -11.32 18.79
C HIS A 599 -17.62 -12.19 17.58
N ALA A 600 -17.40 -11.72 16.35
CA ALA A 600 -17.68 -12.51 15.15
C ALA A 600 -16.79 -13.75 15.05
N LEU A 601 -15.48 -13.60 15.23
CA LEU A 601 -14.51 -14.71 15.19
C LEU A 601 -14.79 -15.76 16.26
N LEU A 602 -15.10 -15.32 17.49
CA LEU A 602 -15.45 -16.25 18.57
C LEU A 602 -16.78 -16.96 18.28
N ALA A 603 -17.76 -16.28 17.67
CA ALA A 603 -18.99 -16.92 17.25
C ALA A 603 -18.75 -18.03 16.22
N ASP A 604 -17.86 -17.79 15.25
CA ASP A 604 -17.55 -18.75 14.18
C ASP A 604 -16.90 -20.03 14.72
N VAL A 605 -15.93 -19.91 15.63
CA VAL A 605 -15.31 -21.08 16.26
C VAL A 605 -16.27 -21.82 17.19
N LEU A 606 -17.10 -21.11 17.96
CA LEU A 606 -18.10 -21.72 18.82
C LEU A 606 -19.14 -22.49 18.00
N ALA A 607 -19.58 -21.93 16.86
CA ALA A 607 -20.48 -22.60 15.95
C ALA A 607 -19.85 -23.88 15.36
N ALA A 608 -18.58 -23.81 14.95
CA ALA A 608 -17.83 -24.96 14.46
C ALA A 608 -17.62 -26.05 15.53
N GLN A 609 -17.57 -25.67 16.82
CA GLN A 609 -17.55 -26.60 17.97
C GLN A 609 -18.94 -27.17 18.32
N GLY A 610 -20.01 -26.78 17.62
CA GLY A 610 -21.39 -27.16 17.96
C GLY A 610 -21.97 -26.41 19.16
N ARG A 611 -21.26 -25.42 19.71
CA ARG A 611 -21.68 -24.61 20.87
C ARG A 611 -22.59 -23.46 20.44
N HIS A 612 -23.71 -23.80 19.80
CA HIS A 612 -24.58 -22.87 19.09
C HIS A 612 -25.20 -21.77 19.98
N ALA A 613 -25.55 -22.09 21.23
CA ALA A 613 -26.12 -21.10 22.16
C ALA A 613 -25.10 -20.01 22.53
N GLU A 614 -23.85 -20.40 22.73
CA GLU A 614 -22.77 -19.47 23.02
C GLU A 614 -22.38 -18.67 21.77
N ALA A 615 -22.35 -19.30 20.60
CA ALA A 615 -22.12 -18.63 19.32
C ALA A 615 -23.17 -17.54 19.05
N PHE A 616 -24.44 -17.84 19.36
CA PHE A 616 -25.55 -16.88 19.26
C PHE A 616 -25.33 -15.65 20.15
N GLU A 617 -24.92 -15.82 21.41
CA GLU A 617 -24.62 -14.68 22.29
C GLU A 617 -23.49 -13.80 21.74
N GLN A 618 -22.47 -14.41 21.13
CA GLN A 618 -21.41 -13.66 20.48
C GLN A 618 -21.90 -12.92 19.24
N ARG A 619 -22.76 -13.53 18.39
CA ARG A 619 -23.40 -12.84 17.26
C ARG A 619 -24.30 -11.69 17.71
N ARG A 620 -25.04 -11.86 18.81
CA ARG A 620 -25.88 -10.82 19.40
C ARG A 620 -25.05 -9.64 19.88
N SER A 621 -23.92 -9.92 20.54
CA SER A 621 -22.96 -8.90 20.98
C SER A 621 -22.31 -8.17 19.79
N ASN A 622 -21.92 -8.89 18.73
CA ASN A 622 -21.42 -8.31 17.49
C ASN A 622 -22.45 -7.34 16.87
N ALA A 623 -23.69 -7.78 16.66
CA ALA A 623 -24.74 -6.94 16.08
C ALA A 623 -25.04 -5.70 16.91
N ALA A 624 -24.99 -5.79 18.24
CA ALA A 624 -25.17 -4.65 19.13
C ALA A 624 -24.08 -3.57 18.93
N VAL A 625 -22.82 -3.97 18.88
CA VAL A 625 -21.69 -3.05 18.69
C VAL A 625 -21.72 -2.43 17.29
N VAL A 626 -21.97 -3.23 16.24
CA VAL A 626 -22.05 -2.72 14.86
C VAL A 626 -23.24 -1.78 14.69
N THR A 627 -24.37 -2.02 15.37
CA THR A 627 -25.51 -1.09 15.38
C THR A 627 -25.14 0.26 15.96
N GLN A 628 -24.43 0.29 17.09
CA GLN A 628 -23.97 1.54 17.70
C GLN A 628 -23.04 2.32 16.75
N LEU A 629 -22.08 1.62 16.13
CA LEU A 629 -21.14 2.22 15.17
C LEU A 629 -21.85 2.81 13.94
N ALA A 630 -22.76 2.04 13.34
CA ALA A 630 -23.50 2.46 12.16
C ALA A 630 -24.47 3.62 12.45
N ASN A 631 -25.06 3.69 13.64
CA ASN A 631 -25.91 4.81 14.04
C ASN A 631 -25.12 6.10 14.28
N ALA A 632 -23.88 5.99 14.78
CA ALA A 632 -23.00 7.14 14.97
C ALA A 632 -22.49 7.73 13.63
N THR A 633 -22.52 6.94 12.56
CA THR A 633 -22.02 7.32 11.23
C THR A 633 -22.99 6.86 10.13
N PRO A 634 -24.21 7.44 10.07
CA PRO A 634 -25.29 6.94 9.20
C PRO A 634 -24.96 7.00 7.70
N ASN A 635 -24.04 7.87 7.30
CA ASN A 635 -23.63 8.05 5.91
C ASN A 635 -22.45 7.15 5.47
N ASP A 636 -21.88 6.35 6.38
CA ASP A 636 -20.82 5.39 6.04
C ASP A 636 -21.42 4.11 5.46
N SER A 637 -21.44 4.00 4.12
CA SER A 637 -21.99 2.83 3.42
C SER A 637 -21.33 1.51 3.85
N SER A 638 -20.03 1.51 4.16
CA SER A 638 -19.31 0.30 4.59
C SER A 638 -19.77 -0.17 5.97
N LEU A 639 -20.03 0.77 6.89
CA LEU A 639 -20.61 0.45 8.20
C LEU A 639 -22.07 0.02 8.08
N GLN A 640 -22.85 0.61 7.16
CA GLN A 640 -24.22 0.16 6.91
C GLN A 640 -24.25 -1.27 6.32
N GLN A 641 -23.31 -1.62 5.45
CA GLN A 641 -23.15 -2.99 4.94
C GLN A 641 -22.74 -3.96 6.06
N SER A 642 -21.79 -3.55 6.89
CA SER A 642 -21.37 -4.33 8.07
C SER A 642 -22.53 -4.58 9.03
N LEU A 643 -23.40 -3.59 9.20
CA LEU A 643 -24.63 -3.71 9.98
C LEU A 643 -25.56 -4.77 9.37
N ALA A 644 -25.85 -4.69 8.07
CA ALA A 644 -26.67 -5.68 7.38
C ALA A 644 -26.11 -7.11 7.50
N MET A 645 -24.79 -7.28 7.33
CA MET A 645 -24.12 -8.58 7.51
C MET A 645 -24.22 -9.10 8.94
N SER A 646 -24.09 -8.24 9.96
CA SER A 646 -24.22 -8.65 11.35
C SER A 646 -25.62 -9.20 11.69
N TYR A 647 -26.68 -8.59 11.13
CA TYR A 647 -28.03 -9.09 11.25
C TYR A 647 -28.24 -10.41 10.47
N GLN A 648 -27.62 -10.55 9.30
CA GLN A 648 -27.64 -11.83 8.59
C GLN A 648 -26.99 -12.95 9.43
N SER A 649 -25.77 -12.74 9.94
CA SER A 649 -25.09 -13.75 10.77
C SER A 649 -25.81 -14.05 12.08
N LEU A 650 -26.53 -13.08 12.65
CA LEU A 650 -27.38 -13.31 13.82
C LEU A 650 -28.60 -14.17 13.48
N GLY A 651 -29.21 -13.98 12.30
CA GLY A 651 -30.25 -14.87 11.79
C GLY A 651 -29.75 -16.28 11.53
N ASP A 652 -28.52 -16.42 11.02
CA ASP A 652 -27.87 -17.73 10.81
C ASP A 652 -27.68 -18.48 12.13
N ALA A 653 -27.33 -17.77 13.21
CA ALA A 653 -27.14 -18.36 14.54
C ALA A 653 -28.44 -18.84 15.21
N PHE A 654 -29.61 -18.36 14.78
CA PHE A 654 -30.90 -18.84 15.27
C PHE A 654 -31.30 -20.21 14.69
N VAL A 655 -30.84 -20.54 13.48
CA VAL A 655 -31.20 -21.78 12.78
C VAL A 655 -30.77 -23.04 13.55
N PRO A 656 -29.51 -23.22 13.98
CA PRO A 656 -29.10 -24.41 14.72
C PRO A 656 -29.69 -24.50 16.13
N LEU A 657 -30.30 -23.41 16.62
CA LEU A 657 -31.06 -23.37 17.87
C LEU A 657 -32.53 -23.80 17.71
N GLY A 658 -32.95 -24.13 16.49
CA GLY A 658 -34.34 -24.48 16.17
C GLY A 658 -35.31 -23.30 16.19
N ASN A 659 -34.83 -22.07 16.41
CA ASN A 659 -35.66 -20.87 16.48
C ASN A 659 -35.80 -20.20 15.11
N ILE A 660 -36.52 -20.86 14.21
CA ILE A 660 -36.71 -20.41 12.82
C ILE A 660 -37.46 -19.07 12.77
N ASP A 661 -38.40 -18.83 13.68
CA ASP A 661 -39.15 -17.57 13.76
C ASP A 661 -38.23 -16.40 14.09
N GLY A 662 -37.30 -16.60 15.04
CA GLY A 662 -36.25 -15.65 15.37
C GLY A 662 -35.32 -15.37 14.18
N ALA A 663 -34.92 -16.41 13.45
CA ALA A 663 -34.10 -16.26 12.25
C ALA A 663 -34.80 -15.38 11.19
N VAL A 664 -36.07 -15.68 10.87
CA VAL A 664 -36.86 -14.90 9.91
C VAL A 664 -37.06 -13.45 10.36
N ALA A 665 -37.33 -13.22 11.65
CA ALA A 665 -37.50 -11.87 12.18
C ALA A 665 -36.22 -11.02 12.01
N VAL A 666 -35.05 -11.58 12.33
CA VAL A 666 -33.77 -10.88 12.21
C VAL A 666 -33.36 -10.70 10.75
N TYR A 667 -33.57 -11.69 9.89
CA TYR A 667 -33.32 -11.53 8.45
C TYR A 667 -34.17 -10.42 7.83
N ARG A 668 -35.44 -10.26 8.25
CA ARG A 668 -36.28 -9.15 7.77
C ARG A 668 -35.73 -7.78 8.17
N VAL A 669 -35.12 -7.66 9.35
CA VAL A 669 -34.42 -6.42 9.76
C VAL A 669 -33.22 -6.17 8.85
N GLY A 670 -32.38 -7.18 8.61
CA GLY A 670 -31.26 -7.11 7.66
C GLY A 670 -31.72 -6.72 6.25
N LEU A 671 -32.85 -7.25 5.78
CA LEU A 671 -33.40 -6.95 4.46
C LEU A 671 -33.87 -5.50 4.37
N GLY A 672 -34.48 -4.97 5.43
CA GLY A 672 -34.85 -3.55 5.51
C GLY A 672 -33.63 -2.63 5.45
N LEU A 673 -32.52 -3.01 6.11
CA LEU A 673 -31.26 -2.29 6.03
C LEU A 673 -30.68 -2.29 4.61
N ILE A 674 -30.68 -3.46 3.95
CA ILE A 674 -30.18 -3.62 2.58
C ILE A 674 -31.02 -2.81 1.59
N LYS A 675 -32.35 -2.82 1.72
CA LYS A 675 -33.23 -2.02 0.85
C LYS A 675 -32.93 -0.53 0.96
N ARG A 676 -32.77 0.00 2.19
CA ARG A 676 -32.34 1.40 2.38
C ARG A 676 -30.96 1.67 1.79
N GLY A 677 -30.04 0.70 1.91
CA GLY A 677 -28.72 0.76 1.29
C GLY A 677 -28.78 0.84 -0.23
N LEU A 678 -29.63 0.02 -0.87
CA LEU A 678 -29.90 0.04 -2.31
C LEU A 678 -30.55 1.35 -2.76
N ASP A 679 -31.51 1.87 -2.00
CA ASP A 679 -32.19 3.14 -2.33
C ASP A 679 -31.19 4.32 -2.26
N ALA A 680 -30.28 4.31 -1.29
CA ALA A 680 -29.27 5.35 -1.11
C ALA A 680 -28.04 5.19 -2.03
N ASN A 681 -27.69 3.95 -2.43
CA ASN A 681 -26.43 3.62 -3.10
C ASN A 681 -26.61 2.60 -4.24
N GLY A 682 -27.68 2.69 -5.04
CA GLY A 682 -28.10 1.65 -5.99
C GLY A 682 -27.12 1.24 -7.10
N GLN A 683 -25.99 1.95 -7.24
CA GLN A 683 -24.90 1.59 -8.15
C GLN A 683 -23.83 0.69 -7.50
N ASP A 684 -23.88 0.49 -6.18
CA ASP A 684 -22.94 -0.37 -5.46
C ASP A 684 -23.41 -1.84 -5.52
N PRO A 685 -22.65 -2.72 -6.22
CA PRO A 685 -23.05 -4.12 -6.43
C PRO A 685 -23.04 -4.95 -5.13
N THR A 686 -22.36 -4.51 -4.07
CA THR A 686 -22.32 -5.25 -2.80
C THR A 686 -23.68 -5.31 -2.14
N TRP A 687 -24.49 -4.24 -2.24
CA TRP A 687 -25.85 -4.23 -1.74
C TRP A 687 -26.75 -5.22 -2.50
N ASN A 688 -26.54 -5.39 -3.81
CA ASN A 688 -27.24 -6.40 -4.61
C ASN A 688 -26.83 -7.83 -4.23
N GLN A 689 -25.55 -8.06 -3.93
CA GLN A 689 -25.07 -9.36 -3.45
C GLN A 689 -25.68 -9.71 -2.08
N LEU A 690 -25.66 -8.76 -1.13
CA LEU A 690 -26.28 -8.92 0.18
C LEU A 690 -27.79 -9.16 0.06
N TYR A 691 -28.46 -8.44 -0.83
CA TYR A 691 -29.89 -8.61 -1.10
C TYR A 691 -30.21 -10.04 -1.56
N ASN A 692 -29.48 -10.53 -2.56
CA ASN A 692 -29.69 -11.87 -3.11
C ASN A 692 -29.39 -12.97 -2.08
N SER A 693 -28.28 -12.84 -1.34
CA SER A 693 -27.89 -13.78 -0.29
C SER A 693 -28.96 -13.86 0.81
N LEU A 694 -29.44 -12.70 1.28
CA LEU A 694 -30.41 -12.64 2.36
C LEU A 694 -31.80 -13.13 1.92
N LEU A 695 -32.22 -12.86 0.69
CA LEU A 695 -33.46 -13.43 0.14
C LEU A 695 -33.43 -14.96 0.09
N GLN A 696 -32.31 -15.55 -0.30
CA GLN A 696 -32.14 -17.01 -0.29
C GLN A 696 -32.26 -17.56 1.13
N LYS A 697 -31.60 -16.94 2.12
CA LYS A 697 -31.67 -17.36 3.53
C LYS A 697 -33.10 -17.24 4.10
N ILE A 698 -33.80 -16.15 3.81
CA ILE A 698 -35.22 -15.97 4.19
C ILE A 698 -36.08 -17.06 3.56
N ARG A 699 -35.89 -17.35 2.27
CA ARG A 699 -36.64 -18.41 1.58
C ARG A 699 -36.41 -19.77 2.23
N SER A 700 -35.16 -20.13 2.50
CA SER A 700 -34.82 -21.40 3.16
C SER A 700 -35.42 -21.50 4.57
N ALA A 701 -35.34 -20.42 5.37
CA ALA A 701 -35.93 -20.38 6.70
C ALA A 701 -37.47 -20.49 6.66
N LEU A 702 -38.15 -19.83 5.72
CA LEU A 702 -39.60 -19.93 5.56
C LEU A 702 -40.05 -21.33 5.08
N VAL A 703 -39.22 -22.02 4.28
CA VAL A 703 -39.48 -23.42 3.91
C VAL A 703 -39.34 -24.33 5.13
N ALA A 704 -38.29 -24.15 5.93
CA ALA A 704 -38.09 -24.89 7.17
C ALA A 704 -39.25 -24.63 8.17
N GLN A 705 -39.73 -23.39 8.29
CA GLN A 705 -40.87 -23.01 9.12
C GLN A 705 -42.16 -23.77 8.74
N ARG A 706 -42.38 -24.02 7.44
CA ARG A 706 -43.54 -24.78 6.94
C ARG A 706 -43.41 -26.30 7.10
N GLN A 707 -42.20 -26.80 7.35
CA GLN A 707 -41.92 -28.22 7.56
C GLN A 707 -41.93 -28.62 9.04
N VAL A 708 -41.99 -27.66 9.97
CA VAL A 708 -42.27 -27.93 11.38
C VAL A 708 -43.78 -28.23 11.50
N PRO A 709 -44.19 -29.45 11.91
CA PRO A 709 -45.60 -29.75 12.11
C PRO A 709 -46.19 -28.80 13.15
N PRO A 710 -47.46 -28.37 13.01
CA PRO A 710 -48.09 -27.55 14.03
C PRO A 710 -48.02 -28.28 15.38
N PRO A 711 -47.86 -27.56 16.50
CA PRO A 711 -47.91 -28.20 17.81
C PRO A 711 -49.25 -28.96 17.92
N PRO A 712 -49.26 -30.14 18.56
CA PRO A 712 -50.51 -30.86 18.78
C PRO A 712 -51.49 -29.93 19.50
N GLU A 713 -52.71 -29.83 18.96
CA GLU A 713 -53.81 -29.11 19.61
C GLU A 713 -53.95 -29.64 21.04
N GLN A 714 -53.83 -28.73 22.02
CA GLN A 714 -54.31 -28.92 23.39
C GLN A 714 -55.55 -28.07 23.59
#